data_AF-A0A2T0AUP5-F1
#
_entry.id   AF-A0A2T0AUP5-F1
#
_cell.length_a   1.000
_cell.length_b   1.000
_cell.length_c   1.000
_cell.angle_alpha   90.00
_cell.angle_beta   90.00
_cell.angle_gamma   90.00
#
_symmetry.space_group_name_H-M   'P 1'
#
loop_
_entity.id
_entity.type
_entity.pdbx_description
1 polymer ?
#
loop_
_entity_poly.entity_id
_entity_poly.type
_entity_poly.pdbx_seq_one_letter_code
_entity_poly.pdbx_strand_id
1 'polypeptide(L)'
;MKIAVGNSRMDKKWKNKDISWEDFCARVKTTQRTTETVDEYRKLKRGQQDDIKDVGGFVGGHLKGGRRKKGNVLCRSLLTLDMDYGRPDIWEQISMLFDFKCCVYSTHKHTPENPRLRLIVPLAREISEEEYAAVGRMVAKEIGIDLFDDTTYEAHRLMYWPSTSSNGEFVYEEQDGELLDPDVYLSKYQNWRDTSTWPVSSRQSEVINRSLKEQADPLLKEGVVGTFCRAYPVREAIEKFLGAVYAPSAMEGRYDYIPADSSAGVIIYDDKFAYSHHATDPASGLLLNAFDLVRIHKFGSLDDKASTTTAPGKMPSFVAMCEFAIKDEKVKAEFAKERQAQAEEEFSDEDWQTALELDKQGRIKDTLDNIVLIIRHDKELQHIAFNCHRDGIDAKGGLPWEQIKMGWNDSDNALLKVYLSSKYGVYSPTKTKDAVLAVAAERAYHPVKEYLDSLPKWDGISRVDNLLIDYFGATDNSYTKAVIRKTMVAAVARIYRPGTKFDSVLILNGPQGIGKSTFFAKLAGDWFSDSLTITDMKDKSGAEKLQGYWLLELGELAGMRKTDVEIVKSFISRADDKYRASYGVNVESHPRQCVIVGSTNAESGFLRDITGNRRFWPVRISGNGKKKAWQMTKEEVQQIWAETLVLYEKGEKLYLEGDDASMATSEQADAMETDEREGLVRTYLDTLLPDDWDTMSLYERRNFLGGSEFGGGTRVGTVKRTLVCNMEIWCECFGKDASSMRTSDSYAIGAIMRKIGGWNKYTGNKNGTINFPIYGKQRAYSRTEEQS
;
A
#
# COMPACT_ATOMS: atom_id res chain seq x y z
N MET A 1 65.71 -3.15 48.68
CA MET A 1 64.51 -3.28 47.81
C MET A 1 63.89 -1.91 47.55
N LYS A 2 63.34 -1.71 46.34
CA LYS A 2 62.76 -0.43 45.91
C LYS A 2 61.29 -0.35 46.29
N ILE A 3 60.87 0.75 46.93
CA ILE A 3 59.45 1.04 47.21
C ILE A 3 59.14 2.51 46.96
N ALA A 4 57.87 2.82 46.68
CA ALA A 4 57.36 4.18 46.62
C ALA A 4 56.34 4.37 47.74
N VAL A 5 56.47 5.43 48.53
CA VAL A 5 55.61 5.68 49.70
C VAL A 5 54.77 6.95 49.55
N GLY A 6 53.58 6.91 50.11
CA GLY A 6 52.62 8.01 50.19
C GLY A 6 52.00 8.08 51.58
N ASN A 7 51.62 9.29 51.98
CA ASN A 7 50.93 9.56 53.25
C ASN A 7 49.42 9.34 53.13
N SER A 8 48.87 9.39 51.92
CA SER A 8 47.48 9.08 51.63
C SER A 8 47.32 8.39 50.28
N ARG A 9 46.26 7.60 50.12
CA ARG A 9 45.80 7.06 48.81
C ARG A 9 45.57 8.15 47.76
N MET A 10 45.27 9.38 48.21
CA MET A 10 44.97 10.55 47.38
C MET A 10 46.22 11.31 46.93
N ASP A 11 47.42 10.92 47.38
CA ASP A 11 48.66 11.59 47.02
C ASP A 11 48.93 11.51 45.51
N LYS A 12 49.06 12.69 44.89
CA LYS A 12 49.41 12.80 43.47
C LYS A 12 50.89 12.52 43.18
N LYS A 13 51.75 12.61 44.21
CA LYS A 13 53.20 12.44 44.10
C LYS A 13 53.72 11.57 45.24
N TRP A 14 54.19 10.39 44.88
CA TRP A 14 54.76 9.36 45.74
C TRP A 14 56.28 9.48 45.77
N LYS A 15 56.89 9.19 46.92
CA LYS A 15 58.35 9.29 47.10
C LYS A 15 58.99 7.92 46.93
N ASN A 16 59.77 7.76 45.86
CA ASN A 16 60.63 6.58 45.66
C ASN A 16 61.73 6.58 46.75
N LYS A 17 61.98 5.41 47.33
CA LYS A 17 63.05 5.17 48.30
C LYS A 17 63.50 3.71 48.25
N ASP A 18 64.67 3.46 48.82
CA ASP A 18 65.15 2.10 49.06
C ASP A 18 64.99 1.78 50.54
N ILE A 19 64.64 0.53 50.83
CA ILE A 19 64.46 -0.01 52.19
C ILE A 19 65.06 -1.42 52.25
N SER A 20 65.56 -1.85 53.41
CA SER A 20 65.93 -3.25 53.65
C SER A 20 64.67 -4.11 53.89
N TRP A 21 64.79 -5.43 53.81
CA TRP A 21 63.67 -6.31 54.16
C TRP A 21 63.33 -6.20 55.65
N GLU A 22 64.37 -6.12 56.48
CA GLU A 22 64.27 -6.02 57.93
C GLU A 22 63.56 -4.72 58.35
N ASP A 23 63.89 -3.58 57.72
CA ASP A 23 63.22 -2.30 57.99
C ASP A 23 61.78 -2.29 57.48
N PHE A 24 61.50 -3.01 56.38
CA PHE A 24 60.14 -3.16 55.88
C PHE A 24 59.29 -3.98 56.85
N CYS A 25 59.76 -5.16 57.27
CA CYS A 25 59.13 -6.01 58.27
C CYS A 25 58.96 -5.28 59.61
N ALA A 26 59.98 -4.56 60.07
CA ALA A 26 59.91 -3.73 61.27
C ALA A 26 58.79 -2.67 61.21
N ARG A 27 58.49 -2.16 60.01
CA ARG A 27 57.39 -1.21 59.80
C ARG A 27 56.03 -1.89 59.77
N VAL A 28 55.89 -3.06 59.13
CA VAL A 28 54.58 -3.72 58.96
C VAL A 28 54.19 -4.63 60.13
N LYS A 29 55.12 -4.99 61.01
CA LYS A 29 54.83 -5.79 62.23
C LYS A 29 54.08 -5.02 63.32
N THR A 30 53.86 -3.73 63.14
CA THR A 30 53.07 -2.88 64.05
C THR A 30 51.93 -2.21 63.29
N THR A 31 50.80 -2.05 63.96
CA THR A 31 49.59 -1.46 63.37
C THR A 31 49.25 -0.11 64.00
N GLN A 32 48.68 0.79 63.19
CA GLN A 32 48.08 2.02 63.70
C GLN A 32 46.63 1.75 64.15
N ARG A 33 46.38 1.92 65.44
CA ARG A 33 45.04 1.81 66.03
C ARG A 33 44.20 3.04 65.69
N THR A 34 43.02 2.84 65.12
CA THR A 34 42.02 3.89 64.85
C THR A 34 40.96 3.93 65.95
N THR A 35 40.13 4.98 65.98
CA THR A 35 39.25 5.28 67.12
C THR A 35 37.99 4.44 67.17
N GLU A 36 37.48 3.99 66.02
CA GLU A 36 36.25 3.22 65.89
C GLU A 36 36.44 1.74 66.28
N THR A 37 35.34 1.07 66.61
CA THR A 37 35.29 -0.38 66.79
C THR A 37 35.06 -1.11 65.45
N VAL A 38 35.33 -2.42 65.40
CA VAL A 38 35.11 -3.25 64.20
C VAL A 38 33.66 -3.15 63.70
N ASP A 39 32.69 -3.14 64.60
CA ASP A 39 31.26 -3.06 64.26
C ASP A 39 30.85 -1.67 63.74
N GLU A 40 31.40 -0.60 64.32
CA GLU A 40 31.21 0.76 63.83
C GLU A 40 31.79 0.91 62.42
N TYR A 41 33.02 0.44 62.21
CA TYR A 41 33.69 0.47 60.91
C TYR A 41 32.88 -0.23 59.83
N ARG A 42 32.31 -1.41 60.12
CA ARG A 42 31.47 -2.18 59.19
C ARG A 42 30.20 -1.46 58.77
N LYS A 43 29.63 -0.60 59.63
CA LYS A 43 28.42 0.19 59.34
C LYS A 43 28.67 1.45 58.52
N LEU A 44 29.93 1.90 58.41
CA LEU A 44 30.29 3.09 57.65
C LEU A 44 30.16 2.89 56.13
N LYS A 45 29.90 3.98 55.41
CA LYS A 45 29.90 3.96 53.93
C LYS A 45 31.33 3.72 53.43
N ARG A 46 31.46 3.12 52.24
CA ARG A 46 32.76 2.75 51.63
C ARG A 46 33.79 3.89 51.60
N GLY A 47 33.36 5.11 51.29
CA GLY A 47 34.26 6.29 51.31
C GLY A 47 34.83 6.57 52.69
N GLN A 48 34.00 6.55 53.73
CA GLN A 48 34.43 6.75 55.12
C GLN A 48 35.33 5.62 55.62
N GLN A 49 35.02 4.38 55.23
CA GLN A 49 35.87 3.21 55.52
C GLN A 49 37.26 3.37 54.89
N ASP A 50 37.31 3.85 53.65
CA ASP A 50 38.57 4.06 52.95
C ASP A 50 39.41 5.19 53.57
N ASP A 51 38.77 6.25 54.07
CA ASP A 51 39.46 7.38 54.69
C ASP A 51 40.04 7.01 56.07
N ILE A 52 39.32 6.21 56.86
CA ILE A 52 39.78 5.73 58.18
C ILE A 52 40.98 4.78 58.06
N LYS A 53 40.94 3.84 57.10
CA LYS A 53 42.05 2.88 56.93
C LYS A 53 43.28 3.51 56.28
N ASP A 54 43.16 4.71 55.71
CA ASP A 54 44.23 5.40 54.99
C ASP A 54 45.23 6.03 55.95
N VAL A 55 46.13 5.20 56.46
CA VAL A 55 47.29 5.59 57.26
C VAL A 55 48.55 5.74 56.39
N GLY A 56 48.34 6.05 55.11
CA GLY A 56 49.34 5.98 54.06
C GLY A 56 49.60 4.56 53.58
N GLY A 57 50.52 4.43 52.63
CA GLY A 57 50.84 3.14 52.04
C GLY A 57 52.12 3.12 51.24
N PHE A 58 52.32 2.02 50.51
CA PHE A 58 53.43 1.82 49.60
C PHE A 58 53.00 1.14 48.31
N VAL A 59 53.81 1.33 47.27
CA VAL A 59 53.88 0.47 46.10
C VAL A 59 55.22 -0.27 46.19
N GLY A 60 55.23 -1.57 45.95
CA GLY A 60 56.41 -2.45 46.05
C GLY A 60 57.43 -2.27 44.94
N GLY A 61 57.72 -1.03 44.54
CA GLY A 61 58.57 -0.67 43.41
C GLY A 61 58.75 0.85 43.26
N HIS A 62 59.48 1.29 42.24
CA HIS A 62 59.65 2.72 41.93
C HIS A 62 58.66 3.20 40.85
N LEU A 63 58.23 4.46 40.97
CA LEU A 63 57.28 5.09 40.06
C LEU A 63 57.94 6.20 39.22
N LYS A 64 57.64 6.24 37.92
CA LYS A 64 58.07 7.29 36.98
C LYS A 64 57.41 8.60 37.38
N GLY A 65 58.24 9.60 37.69
CA GLY A 65 57.78 10.91 38.15
C GLY A 65 56.98 10.88 39.47
N GLY A 66 57.09 9.80 40.25
CA GLY A 66 56.33 9.61 41.49
C GLY A 66 54.81 9.50 41.28
N ARG A 67 54.34 9.17 40.06
CA ARG A 67 52.89 9.09 39.77
C ARG A 67 52.41 7.65 39.76
N ARG A 68 51.46 7.34 40.63
CA ARG A 68 50.79 6.04 40.70
C ARG A 68 49.68 5.93 39.63
N LYS A 69 50.06 5.46 38.44
CA LYS A 69 49.15 5.20 37.31
C LYS A 69 49.71 4.04 36.49
N LYS A 70 48.85 3.30 35.79
CA LYS A 70 49.25 2.32 34.78
C LYS A 70 50.25 2.93 33.77
N GLY A 71 51.32 2.21 33.45
CA GLY A 71 52.41 2.64 32.58
C GLY A 71 53.47 3.52 33.25
N ASN A 72 53.30 3.86 34.53
CA ASN A 72 54.27 4.65 35.30
C ASN A 72 55.02 3.83 36.36
N VAL A 73 54.89 2.50 36.37
CA VAL A 73 55.67 1.64 37.27
C VAL A 73 57.00 1.32 36.59
N LEU A 74 58.11 1.81 37.14
CA LEU A 74 59.44 1.58 36.55
C LEU A 74 59.92 0.15 36.79
N CYS A 75 59.62 -0.38 37.97
CA CYS A 75 59.95 -1.74 38.38
C CYS A 75 59.14 -2.14 39.61
N ARG A 76 59.09 -3.44 39.90
CA ARG A 76 58.59 -4.02 41.15
C ARG A 76 59.72 -4.86 41.77
N SER A 77 59.98 -4.63 43.05
CA SER A 77 60.91 -5.44 43.88
C SER A 77 60.19 -6.36 44.87
N LEU A 78 58.87 -6.16 45.03
CA LEU A 78 58.01 -6.96 45.91
C LEU A 78 56.78 -7.42 45.13
N LEU A 79 56.42 -8.68 45.31
CA LEU A 79 55.06 -9.15 45.04
C LEU A 79 54.18 -8.81 46.24
N THR A 80 53.07 -8.12 45.99
CA THR A 80 52.16 -7.67 47.04
C THR A 80 50.75 -8.14 46.70
N LEU A 81 50.24 -9.12 47.45
CA LEU A 81 48.95 -9.74 47.18
C LEU A 81 47.95 -9.44 48.31
N ASP A 82 46.81 -8.85 47.96
CA ASP A 82 45.70 -8.53 48.88
C ASP A 82 44.77 -9.76 48.94
N MET A 83 44.81 -10.47 50.06
CA MET A 83 44.01 -11.67 50.32
C MET A 83 42.74 -11.29 51.08
N ASP A 84 41.64 -11.12 50.36
CA ASP A 84 40.35 -10.70 50.92
C ASP A 84 39.45 -11.86 51.36
N TYR A 85 39.79 -13.10 50.95
CA TYR A 85 38.99 -14.32 51.16
C TYR A 85 39.82 -15.44 51.81
N GLY A 86 40.71 -15.08 52.74
CA GLY A 86 41.52 -16.04 53.47
C GLY A 86 40.68 -16.98 54.35
N ARG A 87 41.25 -18.14 54.68
CA ARG A 87 40.68 -19.12 55.61
C ARG A 87 41.43 -19.04 56.95
N PRO A 88 40.81 -19.40 58.10
CA PRO A 88 41.46 -19.32 59.42
C PRO A 88 42.84 -19.96 59.50
N ASP A 89 43.09 -21.04 58.74
CA ASP A 89 44.34 -21.81 58.69
C ASP A 89 45.31 -21.37 57.58
N ILE A 90 45.04 -20.26 56.88
CA ILE A 90 45.77 -19.92 55.64
C ILE A 90 47.26 -19.65 55.86
N TRP A 91 47.66 -19.11 57.01
CA TRP A 91 49.07 -18.90 57.32
C TRP A 91 49.81 -20.23 57.55
N GLU A 92 49.19 -21.17 58.26
CA GLU A 92 49.74 -22.51 58.46
C GLU A 92 49.92 -23.22 57.11
N GLN A 93 48.94 -23.10 56.21
CA GLN A 93 49.05 -23.65 54.86
C GLN A 93 50.18 -23.01 54.05
N ILE A 94 50.29 -21.68 54.06
CA ILE A 94 51.35 -20.98 53.32
C ILE A 94 52.73 -21.42 53.83
N SER A 95 52.91 -21.44 55.15
CA SER A 95 54.19 -21.80 55.76
C SER A 95 54.57 -23.27 55.65
N MET A 96 53.59 -24.17 55.53
CA MET A 96 53.85 -25.59 55.28
C MET A 96 54.11 -25.92 53.81
N LEU A 97 53.48 -25.21 52.87
CA LEU A 97 53.49 -25.56 51.44
C LEU A 97 54.50 -24.77 50.61
N PHE A 98 54.96 -23.61 51.09
CA PHE A 98 55.87 -22.73 50.35
C PHE A 98 57.07 -22.33 51.20
N ASP A 99 58.25 -22.27 50.58
CA ASP A 99 59.54 -21.98 51.23
C ASP A 99 60.12 -20.60 50.84
N PHE A 100 59.30 -19.74 50.22
CA PHE A 100 59.74 -18.38 49.89
C PHE A 100 59.69 -17.49 51.12
N LYS A 101 60.66 -16.59 51.24
CA LYS A 101 60.70 -15.51 52.22
C LYS A 101 59.44 -14.66 52.09
N CYS A 102 58.68 -14.46 53.16
CA CYS A 102 57.51 -13.58 53.10
C CYS A 102 57.09 -13.08 54.49
N CYS A 103 56.25 -12.04 54.49
CA CYS A 103 55.47 -11.69 55.65
C CYS A 103 54.01 -11.46 55.28
N VAL A 104 53.11 -11.72 56.24
CA VAL A 104 51.70 -11.38 56.16
C VAL A 104 51.34 -10.39 57.25
N TYR A 105 50.45 -9.45 56.92
CA TYR A 105 49.84 -8.60 57.94
C TYR A 105 48.36 -8.38 57.64
N SER A 106 47.55 -8.23 58.69
CA SER A 106 46.10 -8.10 58.52
C SER A 106 45.68 -6.75 57.95
N THR A 107 44.60 -6.77 57.16
CA THR A 107 43.93 -5.55 56.70
C THR A 107 42.96 -5.04 57.77
N HIS A 108 42.49 -3.81 57.62
CA HIS A 108 41.56 -3.18 58.55
C HIS A 108 40.24 -3.96 58.76
N LYS A 109 39.84 -4.79 57.79
CA LYS A 109 38.58 -5.57 57.83
C LYS A 109 38.75 -7.00 58.36
N HIS A 110 39.96 -7.37 58.76
CA HIS A 110 40.26 -8.71 59.26
C HIS A 110 39.42 -9.07 60.50
N THR A 111 38.93 -10.31 60.55
CA THR A 111 38.52 -11.00 61.80
C THR A 111 39.02 -12.43 61.77
N PRO A 112 39.13 -13.13 62.92
CA PRO A 112 39.60 -14.51 62.98
C PRO A 112 38.79 -15.48 62.09
N GLU A 113 37.48 -15.26 61.97
CA GLU A 113 36.59 -16.11 61.16
C GLU A 113 36.71 -15.81 59.66
N ASN A 114 37.14 -14.60 59.30
CA ASN A 114 37.28 -14.15 57.91
C ASN A 114 38.63 -13.44 57.74
N PRO A 115 39.75 -14.18 57.71
CA PRO A 115 41.06 -13.56 57.59
C PRO A 115 41.22 -12.76 56.31
N ARG A 116 41.50 -11.47 56.46
CA ARG A 116 41.91 -10.58 55.37
C ARG A 116 43.34 -10.12 55.57
N LEU A 117 44.26 -10.62 54.75
CA LEU A 117 45.70 -10.48 54.94
C LEU A 117 46.34 -9.84 53.71
N ARG A 118 47.52 -9.25 53.87
CA ARG A 118 48.40 -8.86 52.76
C ARG A 118 49.64 -9.72 52.79
N LEU A 119 49.84 -10.51 51.74
CA LEU A 119 51.03 -11.33 51.56
C LEU A 119 52.08 -10.52 50.79
N ILE A 120 53.23 -10.30 51.42
CA ILE A 120 54.36 -9.58 50.85
C ILE A 120 55.52 -10.55 50.66
N VAL A 121 55.99 -10.65 49.42
CA VAL A 121 57.07 -11.56 49.03
C VAL A 121 58.16 -10.75 48.32
N PRO A 122 59.41 -10.71 48.81
CA PRO A 122 60.51 -10.06 48.15
C PRO A 122 61.01 -10.89 46.96
N LEU A 123 61.27 -10.21 45.85
CA LEU A 123 61.68 -10.84 44.59
C LEU A 123 63.20 -10.95 44.48
N ALA A 124 63.69 -12.03 43.85
CA ALA A 124 65.12 -12.22 43.59
C ALA A 124 65.70 -11.21 42.59
N ARG A 125 64.85 -10.68 41.68
CA ARG A 125 65.17 -9.57 40.77
C ARG A 125 64.01 -8.61 40.62
N GLU A 126 64.32 -7.40 40.16
CA GLU A 126 63.30 -6.44 39.76
C GLU A 126 62.59 -6.90 38.48
N ILE A 127 61.27 -6.70 38.44
CA ILE A 127 60.42 -7.06 37.30
C ILE A 127 59.64 -5.86 36.77
N SER A 128 59.29 -5.89 35.49
CA SER A 128 58.48 -4.89 34.81
C SER A 128 57.01 -4.91 35.25
N GLU A 129 56.24 -3.88 34.83
CA GLU A 129 54.80 -3.79 35.06
C GLU A 129 54.03 -4.99 34.47
N GLU A 130 54.47 -5.52 33.33
CA GLU A 130 53.85 -6.66 32.65
C GLU A 130 54.19 -7.99 33.34
N GLU A 131 55.47 -8.20 33.66
CA GLU A 131 55.93 -9.40 34.38
C GLU A 131 55.24 -9.51 35.75
N TYR A 132 55.01 -8.39 36.44
CA TYR A 132 54.34 -8.38 37.75
C TYR A 132 52.96 -9.05 37.73
N ALA A 133 52.15 -8.75 36.72
CA ALA A 133 50.82 -9.31 36.62
C ALA A 133 50.87 -10.82 36.35
N ALA A 134 51.77 -11.28 35.47
CA ALA A 134 51.94 -12.69 35.15
C ALA A 134 52.49 -13.51 36.34
N VAL A 135 53.52 -13.00 37.02
CA VAL A 135 54.12 -13.62 38.21
C VAL A 135 53.09 -13.68 39.33
N GLY A 136 52.40 -12.57 39.61
CA GLY A 136 51.40 -12.51 40.68
C GLY A 136 50.25 -13.49 40.48
N ARG A 137 49.74 -13.63 39.25
CA ARG A 137 48.67 -14.59 38.93
C ARG A 137 49.13 -16.04 39.04
N MET A 138 50.37 -16.35 38.67
CA MET A 138 50.89 -17.73 38.78
C MET A 138 51.15 -18.10 40.24
N VAL A 139 51.72 -17.19 41.04
CA VAL A 139 51.88 -17.38 42.50
C VAL A 139 50.51 -17.55 43.15
N ALA A 140 49.55 -16.69 42.82
CA ALA A 140 48.19 -16.79 43.34
C ALA A 140 47.51 -18.10 42.92
N LYS A 141 47.73 -18.59 41.69
CA LYS A 141 47.23 -19.90 41.25
C LYS A 141 47.73 -21.04 42.13
N GLU A 142 49.00 -21.04 42.51
CA GLU A 142 49.58 -22.10 43.35
C GLU A 142 49.07 -22.05 44.79
N ILE A 143 48.89 -20.85 45.34
CA ILE A 143 48.33 -20.68 46.69
C ILE A 143 46.81 -20.93 46.71
N GLY A 144 46.12 -20.55 45.63
CA GLY A 144 44.66 -20.57 45.51
C GLY A 144 44.15 -19.21 45.04
N ILE A 145 43.93 -19.06 43.73
CA ILE A 145 43.70 -17.73 43.12
C ILE A 145 42.44 -17.02 43.64
N ASP A 146 41.43 -17.79 44.04
CA ASP A 146 40.16 -17.26 44.57
C ASP A 146 40.30 -16.62 45.96
N LEU A 147 41.42 -16.85 46.67
CA LEU A 147 41.70 -16.23 47.97
C LEU A 147 42.02 -14.73 47.85
N PHE A 148 42.49 -14.30 46.69
CA PHE A 148 43.02 -12.96 46.45
C PHE A 148 42.01 -12.05 45.76
N ASP A 149 42.10 -10.74 45.98
CA ASP A 149 41.31 -9.73 45.27
C ASP A 149 41.74 -9.66 43.79
N ASP A 150 40.77 -9.62 42.87
CA ASP A 150 41.03 -9.72 41.42
C ASP A 150 41.87 -8.57 40.86
N THR A 151 41.90 -7.44 41.56
CA THR A 151 42.68 -6.25 41.16
C THR A 151 44.08 -6.23 41.79
N THR A 152 44.48 -7.25 42.56
CA THR A 152 45.79 -7.26 43.26
C THR A 152 46.99 -7.37 42.31
N TYR A 153 46.76 -7.82 41.08
CA TYR A 153 47.77 -8.01 40.03
C TYR A 153 48.12 -6.72 39.28
N GLU A 154 47.48 -5.60 39.61
CA GLU A 154 47.82 -4.30 39.05
C GLU A 154 49.14 -3.78 39.65
N ALA A 155 50.19 -3.62 38.83
CA ALA A 155 51.52 -3.23 39.33
C ALA A 155 51.54 -1.87 40.04
N HIS A 156 50.63 -0.96 39.66
CA HIS A 156 50.50 0.38 40.23
C HIS A 156 49.59 0.42 41.48
N ARG A 157 49.07 -0.73 41.94
CA ARG A 157 48.27 -0.79 43.16
C ARG A 157 49.12 -0.47 44.38
N LEU A 158 48.53 0.34 45.28
CA LEU A 158 49.10 0.61 46.60
C LEU A 158 48.64 -0.44 47.60
N MET A 159 49.50 -0.76 48.55
CA MET A 159 49.14 -1.47 49.78
C MET A 159 49.18 -0.47 50.94
N TYR A 160 48.10 -0.45 51.72
CA TYR A 160 48.06 0.37 52.92
C TYR A 160 49.05 -0.16 53.96
N TRP A 161 49.63 0.75 54.75
CA TRP A 161 50.27 0.36 55.99
C TRP A 161 49.24 -0.26 56.94
N PRO A 162 49.66 -1.11 57.90
CA PRO A 162 48.72 -1.79 58.78
C PRO A 162 47.96 -0.78 59.66
N SER A 163 46.64 -0.88 59.62
CA SER A 163 45.73 -0.16 60.51
C SER A 163 44.66 -1.10 61.02
N THR A 164 44.22 -0.89 62.26
CA THR A 164 43.28 -1.79 62.95
C THR A 164 42.35 -0.97 63.83
N SER A 165 41.05 -1.28 63.80
CA SER A 165 40.06 -0.68 64.71
C SER A 165 40.49 -0.83 66.18
N SER A 166 39.99 0.05 67.04
CA SER A 166 40.34 0.14 68.47
C SER A 166 40.27 -1.22 69.19
N ASN A 167 39.25 -2.03 68.90
CA ASN A 167 39.03 -3.37 69.46
C ASN A 167 39.29 -4.52 68.48
N GLY A 168 39.88 -4.25 67.30
CA GLY A 168 40.14 -5.27 66.28
C GLY A 168 41.36 -6.16 66.59
N GLU A 169 41.44 -7.31 65.95
CA GLU A 169 42.62 -8.18 66.02
C GLU A 169 43.63 -7.81 64.92
N PHE A 170 44.90 -7.67 65.31
CA PHE A 170 45.98 -7.45 64.37
C PHE A 170 46.85 -8.69 64.31
N VAL A 171 47.04 -9.20 63.09
CA VAL A 171 47.84 -10.39 62.82
C VAL A 171 49.06 -9.95 62.01
N TYR A 172 50.23 -10.38 62.45
CA TYR A 172 51.48 -10.29 61.69
C TYR A 172 52.25 -11.59 61.86
N GLU A 173 52.65 -12.18 60.75
CA GLU A 173 53.48 -13.36 60.73
C GLU A 173 54.56 -13.22 59.66
N GLU A 174 55.72 -13.82 59.91
CA GLU A 174 56.88 -13.77 59.02
C GLU A 174 57.50 -15.16 58.90
N GLN A 175 57.97 -15.48 57.70
CA GLN A 175 58.70 -16.70 57.40
C GLN A 175 60.01 -16.33 56.67
N ASP A 176 61.10 -16.94 57.12
CA ASP A 176 62.37 -16.91 56.41
C ASP A 176 62.38 -17.97 55.30
N GLY A 177 63.21 -17.78 54.29
CA GLY A 177 63.23 -18.62 53.09
C GLY A 177 63.98 -17.97 51.94
N GLU A 178 63.81 -18.49 50.73
CA GLU A 178 64.47 -17.94 49.54
C GLU A 178 63.71 -16.72 48.97
N LEU A 179 64.42 -15.80 48.33
CA LEU A 179 63.76 -14.74 47.55
C LEU A 179 62.99 -15.38 46.39
N LEU A 180 61.78 -14.90 46.11
CA LEU A 180 60.96 -15.46 45.05
C LEU A 180 61.58 -15.15 43.68
N ASP A 181 62.03 -16.17 42.97
CA ASP A 181 62.56 -16.03 41.61
C ASP A 181 61.42 -15.85 40.59
N PRO A 182 61.25 -14.66 39.99
CA PRO A 182 60.18 -14.43 39.03
C PRO A 182 60.29 -15.31 37.77
N ASP A 183 61.50 -15.68 37.35
CA ASP A 183 61.73 -16.42 36.11
C ASP A 183 61.20 -17.85 36.20
N VAL A 184 61.28 -18.47 37.39
CA VAL A 184 60.66 -19.77 37.68
C VAL A 184 59.15 -19.72 37.42
N TYR A 185 58.47 -18.66 37.85
CA TYR A 185 57.01 -18.53 37.66
C TYR A 185 56.63 -18.12 36.23
N LEU A 186 57.42 -17.28 35.57
CA LEU A 186 57.20 -16.93 34.16
C LEU A 186 57.39 -18.15 33.25
N SER A 187 58.31 -19.05 33.56
CA SER A 187 58.56 -20.28 32.80
C SER A 187 57.42 -21.30 32.86
N LYS A 188 56.50 -21.19 33.82
CA LYS A 188 55.31 -22.06 33.95
C LYS A 188 54.25 -21.77 32.88
N TYR A 189 54.36 -20.66 32.16
CA TYR A 189 53.52 -20.35 31.02
C TYR A 189 54.13 -20.87 29.73
N GLN A 190 53.32 -21.37 28.79
CA GLN A 190 53.78 -21.61 27.41
C GLN A 190 54.25 -20.32 26.75
N ASN A 191 53.50 -19.24 26.96
CA ASN A 191 53.88 -17.87 26.62
C ASN A 191 53.25 -16.91 27.62
N TRP A 192 54.02 -16.41 28.59
CA TRP A 192 53.47 -15.51 29.62
C TRP A 192 53.01 -14.16 29.04
N ARG A 193 53.43 -13.79 27.83
CA ARG A 193 52.93 -12.58 27.15
C ARG A 193 51.52 -12.76 26.59
N ASP A 194 51.04 -13.99 26.46
CA ASP A 194 49.65 -14.27 26.12
C ASP A 194 48.78 -14.19 27.38
N THR A 195 48.21 -13.01 27.60
CA THR A 195 47.43 -12.70 28.80
C THR A 195 46.11 -13.48 28.90
N SER A 196 45.66 -14.13 27.82
CA SER A 196 44.47 -14.98 27.84
C SER A 196 44.69 -16.34 28.50
N THR A 197 45.94 -16.80 28.53
CA THR A 197 46.32 -18.03 29.23
C THR A 197 46.55 -17.78 30.73
N TRP A 198 46.40 -16.53 31.16
CA TRP A 198 46.61 -16.18 32.56
C TRP A 198 45.56 -16.79 33.46
N PRO A 199 45.96 -17.32 34.62
CA PRO A 199 45.01 -17.74 35.63
C PRO A 199 44.07 -16.60 36.02
N VAL A 200 42.77 -16.85 35.97
CA VAL A 200 41.71 -15.94 36.42
C VAL A 200 40.93 -16.59 37.56
N SER A 201 40.34 -15.79 38.45
CA SER A 201 39.46 -16.29 39.48
C SER A 201 38.13 -16.79 38.89
N SER A 202 37.48 -17.70 39.60
CA SER A 202 36.14 -18.18 39.24
C SER A 202 35.12 -17.03 39.15
N ARG A 203 35.26 -16.04 40.03
CA ARG A 203 34.45 -14.80 40.06
C ARG A 203 34.54 -13.98 38.78
N GLN A 204 35.74 -13.83 38.22
CA GLN A 204 35.94 -13.03 37.00
C GLN A 204 35.23 -13.65 35.78
N SER A 205 35.11 -14.98 35.76
CA SER A 205 34.40 -15.73 34.70
C SER A 205 32.88 -15.67 34.87
N GLU A 206 32.37 -15.66 36.11
CA GLU A 206 30.93 -15.55 36.39
C GLU A 206 30.35 -14.17 36.04
N VAL A 207 31.12 -13.08 36.21
CA VAL A 207 30.66 -11.71 35.91
C VAL A 207 30.32 -11.54 34.42
N ILE A 208 31.13 -12.10 33.52
CA ILE A 208 30.90 -12.01 32.06
C ILE A 208 29.64 -12.81 31.68
N ASN A 209 29.50 -14.02 32.22
CA ASN A 209 28.32 -14.86 32.00
C ASN A 209 27.03 -14.24 32.57
N ARG A 210 27.13 -13.51 33.68
CA ARG A 210 26.00 -12.78 34.26
C ARG A 210 25.62 -11.56 33.40
N SER A 211 26.60 -10.78 32.92
CA SER A 211 26.35 -9.65 32.02
C SER A 211 25.74 -10.07 30.68
N LEU A 212 26.12 -11.25 30.15
CA LEU A 212 25.49 -11.85 28.96
C LEU A 212 24.01 -12.22 29.19
N LYS A 213 23.65 -12.67 30.40
CA LYS A 213 22.24 -12.96 30.76
C LYS A 213 21.41 -11.71 31.04
N GLU A 214 22.03 -10.62 31.49
CA GLU A 214 21.36 -9.36 31.83
C GLU A 214 21.12 -8.45 30.61
N GLN A 215 21.92 -8.56 29.53
CA GLN A 215 21.69 -7.79 28.29
C GLN A 215 20.66 -8.47 27.38
N ALA A 216 19.66 -7.68 26.95
CA ALA A 216 18.67 -8.11 25.96
C ALA A 216 19.33 -8.41 24.60
N ASP A 217 18.81 -9.42 23.89
CA ASP A 217 19.30 -9.85 22.58
C ASP A 217 19.31 -8.66 21.59
N PRO A 218 20.47 -8.28 21.01
CA PRO A 218 20.57 -7.15 20.11
C PRO A 218 19.76 -7.36 18.82
N LEU A 219 19.50 -8.61 18.41
CA LEU A 219 18.73 -8.93 17.22
C LEU A 219 17.22 -8.74 17.42
N LEU A 220 16.75 -8.65 18.67
CA LEU A 220 15.35 -8.36 19.01
C LEU A 220 15.10 -6.87 19.26
N LYS A 221 16.15 -6.04 19.26
CA LYS A 221 15.98 -4.59 19.45
C LYS A 221 15.26 -3.98 18.25
N GLU A 222 14.40 -3.01 18.52
CA GLU A 222 13.75 -2.20 17.50
C GLU A 222 14.63 -1.03 17.07
N GLY A 223 14.33 -0.47 15.89
CA GLY A 223 15.02 0.69 15.33
C GLY A 223 16.45 0.40 14.87
N VAL A 224 17.19 1.48 14.60
CA VAL A 224 18.48 1.43 13.89
C VAL A 224 19.51 0.50 14.52
N VAL A 225 19.54 0.39 15.86
CA VAL A 225 20.48 -0.48 16.57
C VAL A 225 20.22 -1.95 16.23
N GLY A 226 18.97 -2.40 16.33
CA GLY A 226 18.62 -3.78 16.05
C GLY A 226 18.70 -4.11 14.57
N THR A 227 18.21 -3.23 13.69
CA THR A 227 18.32 -3.42 12.24
C THR A 227 19.78 -3.49 11.80
N PHE A 228 20.67 -2.68 12.39
CA PHE A 228 22.11 -2.78 12.13
C PHE A 228 22.69 -4.11 12.61
N CYS A 229 22.32 -4.60 13.80
CA CYS A 229 22.81 -5.89 14.30
C CYS A 229 22.27 -7.09 13.50
N ARG A 230 21.06 -7.00 12.94
CA ARG A 230 20.51 -8.00 11.99
C ARG A 230 21.21 -7.96 10.64
N ALA A 231 21.50 -6.76 10.14
CA ALA A 231 22.25 -6.58 8.90
C ALA A 231 23.71 -7.04 9.03
N TYR A 232 24.35 -6.80 10.19
CA TYR A 232 25.74 -7.14 10.46
C TYR A 232 25.90 -7.84 11.81
N PRO A 233 26.07 -9.18 11.80
CA PRO A 233 26.66 -9.90 12.93
C PRO A 233 28.03 -9.33 13.29
N VAL A 234 28.50 -9.57 14.52
CA VAL A 234 29.70 -8.92 15.05
C VAL A 234 30.94 -9.19 14.19
N ARG A 235 31.14 -10.42 13.72
CA ARG A 235 32.26 -10.80 12.84
C ARG A 235 32.25 -10.02 11.53
N GLU A 236 31.09 -9.90 10.89
CA GLU A 236 30.94 -9.16 9.62
C GLU A 236 31.11 -7.64 9.85
N ALA A 237 30.61 -7.12 10.97
CA ALA A 237 30.82 -5.73 11.36
C ALA A 237 32.32 -5.43 11.57
N ILE A 238 33.07 -6.36 12.17
CA ILE A 238 34.53 -6.24 12.32
C ILE A 238 35.19 -6.21 10.95
N GLU A 239 34.91 -7.19 10.09
CA GLU A 239 35.52 -7.29 8.76
C GLU A 239 35.27 -6.03 7.92
N LYS A 240 34.01 -5.58 7.87
CA LYS A 240 33.61 -4.44 7.03
C LYS A 240 34.08 -3.09 7.58
N PHE A 241 33.94 -2.87 8.90
CA PHE A 241 34.08 -1.53 9.48
C PHE A 241 35.32 -1.35 10.35
N LEU A 242 35.90 -2.42 10.88
CA LEU A 242 36.99 -2.41 11.86
C LEU A 242 38.19 -3.29 11.47
N GLY A 243 38.35 -3.66 10.19
CA GLY A 243 39.46 -4.50 9.72
C GLY A 243 40.86 -3.88 9.90
N ALA A 244 40.95 -2.57 10.15
CA ALA A 244 42.20 -1.88 10.53
C ALA A 244 42.45 -1.87 12.06
N VAL A 245 41.46 -2.31 12.86
CA VAL A 245 41.51 -2.35 14.32
C VAL A 245 41.70 -3.79 14.82
N TYR A 246 41.03 -4.75 14.18
CA TYR A 246 41.04 -6.15 14.57
C TYR A 246 41.43 -7.07 13.42
N ALA A 247 42.27 -8.07 13.71
CA ALA A 247 42.66 -9.13 12.78
C ALA A 247 42.23 -10.51 13.32
N PRO A 248 41.87 -11.49 12.48
CA PRO A 248 41.55 -12.84 12.94
C PRO A 248 42.72 -13.46 13.73
N SER A 249 42.42 -14.01 14.91
CA SER A 249 43.41 -14.70 15.73
C SER A 249 43.57 -16.16 15.29
N ALA A 250 44.60 -16.84 15.77
CA ALA A 250 44.79 -18.29 15.56
C ALA A 250 43.70 -19.14 16.26
N MET A 251 43.02 -18.57 17.26
CA MET A 251 41.88 -19.21 17.94
C MET A 251 40.56 -18.77 17.31
N GLU A 252 39.72 -19.75 16.95
CA GLU A 252 38.39 -19.51 16.40
C GLU A 252 37.50 -18.74 17.39
N GLY A 253 36.81 -17.70 16.91
CA GLY A 253 35.97 -16.83 17.74
C GLY A 253 36.70 -15.68 18.44
N ARG A 254 37.98 -15.46 18.14
CA ARG A 254 38.80 -14.38 18.69
C ARG A 254 39.47 -13.56 17.60
N TYR A 255 39.63 -12.27 17.87
CA TYR A 255 40.38 -11.35 17.03
C TYR A 255 41.48 -10.68 17.86
N ASP A 256 42.64 -10.46 17.24
CA ASP A 256 43.77 -9.74 17.82
C ASP A 256 43.59 -8.23 17.60
N TYR A 257 44.00 -7.42 18.57
CA TYR A 257 43.93 -5.96 18.49
C TYR A 257 45.20 -5.39 17.84
N ILE A 258 45.08 -4.93 16.60
CA ILE A 258 46.20 -4.55 15.72
C ILE A 258 47.10 -3.45 16.30
N PRO A 259 46.59 -2.40 16.98
CA PRO A 259 47.44 -1.33 17.53
C PRO A 259 48.38 -1.75 18.69
N ALA A 260 48.42 -3.02 19.08
CA ALA A 260 49.26 -3.52 20.16
C ALA A 260 50.07 -4.76 19.74
N ASP A 261 51.28 -4.90 20.29
CA ASP A 261 52.17 -6.06 20.05
C ASP A 261 51.73 -7.33 20.83
N SER A 262 50.58 -7.31 21.51
CA SER A 262 50.09 -8.43 22.34
C SER A 262 48.89 -9.13 21.70
N SER A 263 48.77 -10.44 21.89
CA SER A 263 47.70 -11.29 21.35
C SER A 263 46.37 -11.19 22.13
N ALA A 264 46.27 -10.30 23.12
CA ALA A 264 44.99 -10.00 23.74
C ALA A 264 44.19 -9.05 22.85
N GLY A 265 43.14 -9.54 22.20
CA GLY A 265 42.17 -8.68 21.52
C GLY A 265 40.75 -8.93 22.03
N VAL A 266 39.82 -9.11 21.10
CA VAL A 266 38.39 -9.21 21.37
C VAL A 266 37.88 -10.64 21.20
N ILE A 267 37.05 -11.10 22.13
CA ILE A 267 36.36 -12.39 22.09
C ILE A 267 34.92 -12.16 21.63
N ILE A 268 34.45 -13.00 20.71
CA ILE A 268 33.09 -12.93 20.15
C ILE A 268 32.22 -14.02 20.78
N TYR A 269 31.07 -13.62 21.32
CA TYR A 269 30.07 -14.50 21.92
C TYR A 269 28.82 -14.56 21.05
N ASP A 270 28.48 -15.77 20.59
CA ASP A 270 27.31 -16.08 19.75
C ASP A 270 27.14 -15.20 18.50
N ASP A 271 28.23 -14.58 18.05
CA ASP A 271 28.27 -13.55 17.00
C ASP A 271 27.34 -12.34 17.24
N LYS A 272 26.86 -12.19 18.47
CA LYS A 272 25.97 -11.10 18.93
C LYS A 272 26.69 -10.06 19.76
N PHE A 273 27.69 -10.50 20.53
CA PHE A 273 28.44 -9.64 21.44
C PHE A 273 29.95 -9.81 21.26
N ALA A 274 30.66 -8.72 21.55
CA ALA A 274 32.11 -8.63 21.62
C ALA A 274 32.52 -8.16 23.02
N TYR A 275 33.59 -8.75 23.56
CA TYR A 275 34.23 -8.30 24.78
C TYR A 275 35.74 -8.23 24.59
N SER A 276 36.33 -7.06 24.83
CA SER A 276 37.78 -6.88 24.72
C SER A 276 38.46 -7.01 26.08
N HIS A 277 39.53 -7.81 26.10
CA HIS A 277 40.42 -7.95 27.26
C HIS A 277 41.67 -7.08 27.16
N HIS A 278 41.86 -6.38 26.04
CA HIS A 278 43.05 -5.59 25.81
C HIS A 278 42.94 -4.21 26.44
N ALA A 279 43.77 -3.91 27.44
CA ALA A 279 43.56 -2.72 28.26
C ALA A 279 43.74 -1.36 27.56
N THR A 280 44.25 -1.32 26.33
CA THR A 280 44.34 -0.09 25.51
C THR A 280 43.30 -0.02 24.40
N ASP A 281 42.48 -1.06 24.25
CA ASP A 281 41.35 -1.07 23.33
C ASP A 281 40.20 -0.21 23.91
N PRO A 282 39.61 0.72 23.14
CA PRO A 282 38.42 1.46 23.56
C PRO A 282 37.24 0.59 24.02
N ALA A 283 37.13 -0.64 23.52
CA ALA A 283 36.14 -1.63 23.95
C ALA A 283 36.56 -2.44 25.20
N SER A 284 37.73 -2.16 25.78
CA SER A 284 38.26 -2.91 26.93
C SER A 284 37.28 -2.93 28.09
N GLY A 285 36.93 -4.13 28.55
CA GLY A 285 36.05 -4.32 29.69
C GLY A 285 34.56 -4.07 29.41
N LEU A 286 34.19 -3.79 28.15
CA LEU A 286 32.81 -3.54 27.73
C LEU A 286 32.26 -4.71 26.93
N LEU A 287 31.03 -5.12 27.25
CA LEU A 287 30.26 -6.07 26.46
C LEU A 287 29.41 -5.29 25.45
N LEU A 288 29.79 -5.36 24.17
CA LEU A 288 29.23 -4.53 23.10
C LEU A 288 28.59 -5.39 22.01
N ASN A 289 27.43 -4.98 21.49
CA ASN A 289 26.87 -5.52 20.24
C ASN A 289 27.59 -4.91 19.02
N ALA A 290 27.28 -5.39 17.81
CA ALA A 290 27.91 -4.92 16.58
C ALA A 290 27.79 -3.40 16.37
N PHE A 291 26.62 -2.81 16.63
CA PHE A 291 26.40 -1.36 16.50
C PHE A 291 27.29 -0.57 17.46
N ASP A 292 27.31 -0.96 18.73
CA ASP A 292 28.09 -0.27 19.76
C ASP A 292 29.59 -0.46 19.61
N LEU A 293 30.03 -1.64 19.13
CA LEU A 293 31.43 -1.91 18.83
C LEU A 293 31.96 -0.99 17.73
N VAL A 294 31.21 -0.82 16.64
CA VAL A 294 31.57 0.11 15.55
C VAL A 294 31.49 1.56 16.05
N ARG A 295 30.45 1.90 16.84
CA ARG A 295 30.26 3.24 17.41
C ARG A 295 31.47 3.69 18.22
N ILE A 296 31.93 2.86 19.16
CA ILE A 296 32.98 3.26 20.10
C ILE A 296 34.32 3.47 19.39
N HIS A 297 34.60 2.68 18.34
CA HIS A 297 35.83 2.78 17.58
C HIS A 297 35.84 3.91 16.55
N LYS A 298 34.74 4.11 15.81
CA LYS A 298 34.68 5.15 14.77
C LYS A 298 34.32 6.52 15.29
N PHE A 299 33.46 6.58 16.30
CA PHE A 299 32.80 7.82 16.74
C PHE A 299 32.97 8.11 18.23
N GLY A 300 33.63 7.23 19.01
CA GLY A 300 33.73 7.36 20.47
C GLY A 300 34.37 8.66 20.94
N SER A 301 35.35 9.20 20.20
CA SER A 301 35.99 10.49 20.52
C SER A 301 35.06 11.70 20.45
N LEU A 302 33.90 11.59 19.78
CA LEU A 302 32.89 12.65 19.75
C LEU A 302 32.24 12.88 21.13
N ASP A 303 32.35 11.90 22.02
CA ASP A 303 31.77 11.96 23.36
C ASP A 303 32.67 12.68 24.38
N ASP A 304 33.94 13.00 24.04
CA ASP A 304 34.94 13.60 24.95
C ASP A 304 34.48 14.95 25.56
N LYS A 305 33.58 15.66 24.86
CA LYS A 305 33.03 16.96 25.28
C LYS A 305 31.56 16.88 25.73
N ALA A 306 30.97 15.70 25.75
CA ALA A 306 29.58 15.52 26.16
C ALA A 306 29.43 15.68 27.68
N SER A 307 28.32 16.29 28.10
CA SER A 307 27.99 16.40 29.53
C SER A 307 27.85 15.01 30.17
N THR A 308 28.25 14.89 31.44
CA THR A 308 28.05 13.68 32.26
C THR A 308 26.56 13.36 32.50
N THR A 309 25.65 14.26 32.14
CA THR A 309 24.19 14.09 32.24
C THR A 309 23.52 13.76 30.90
N THR A 310 24.27 13.66 29.80
CA THR A 310 23.70 13.35 28.48
C THR A 310 23.16 11.91 28.47
N ALA A 311 21.91 11.75 28.06
CA ALA A 311 21.30 10.42 27.95
C ALA A 311 22.02 9.57 26.87
N PRO A 312 22.18 8.25 27.05
CA PRO A 312 22.92 7.39 26.12
C PRO A 312 22.48 7.50 24.65
N GLY A 313 21.16 7.55 24.39
CA GLY A 313 20.61 7.69 23.03
C GLY A 313 20.77 9.08 22.40
N LYS A 314 21.31 10.06 23.14
CA LYS A 314 21.60 11.42 22.67
C LYS A 314 23.10 11.74 22.64
N MET A 315 23.95 10.75 22.91
CA MET A 315 25.40 10.94 22.82
C MET A 315 25.81 11.28 21.38
N PRO A 316 26.73 12.23 21.15
CA PRO A 316 27.21 12.57 19.81
C PRO A 316 27.67 11.35 19.00
N SER A 317 28.38 10.40 19.63
CA SER A 317 28.79 9.15 18.98
C SER A 317 27.61 8.30 18.53
N PHE A 318 26.52 8.28 19.30
CA PHE A 318 25.31 7.50 19.00
C PHE A 318 24.55 8.11 17.82
N VAL A 319 24.38 9.43 17.81
CA VAL A 319 23.73 10.12 16.68
C VAL A 319 24.53 9.94 15.39
N ALA A 320 25.85 10.11 15.44
CA ALA A 320 26.72 9.88 14.29
C ALA A 320 26.66 8.43 13.78
N MET A 321 26.60 7.45 14.68
CA MET A 321 26.45 6.04 14.31
C MET A 321 25.08 5.75 13.67
N CYS A 322 23.99 6.35 14.17
CA CYS A 322 22.67 6.23 13.56
C CYS A 322 22.64 6.79 12.12
N GLU A 323 23.21 7.97 11.91
CA GLU A 323 23.32 8.57 10.58
C GLU A 323 24.19 7.75 9.62
N PHE A 324 25.26 7.15 10.14
CA PHE A 324 26.13 6.24 9.40
C PHE A 324 25.37 4.97 8.99
N ALA A 325 24.66 4.33 9.94
CA ALA A 325 23.90 3.10 9.72
C ALA A 325 22.78 3.28 8.69
N ILE A 326 22.00 4.36 8.76
CA ILE A 326 20.87 4.60 7.83
C ILE A 326 21.35 4.79 6.36
N LYS A 327 22.61 5.21 6.18
CA LYS A 327 23.19 5.39 4.84
C LYS A 327 23.73 4.09 4.24
N ASP A 328 23.93 3.04 5.03
CA ASP A 328 24.46 1.74 4.57
C ASP A 328 23.41 0.93 3.81
N GLU A 329 23.78 0.40 2.64
CA GLU A 329 22.86 -0.31 1.74
C GLU A 329 22.27 -1.60 2.34
N LYS A 330 23.06 -2.36 3.13
CA LYS A 330 22.57 -3.60 3.74
C LYS A 330 21.56 -3.31 4.86
N VAL A 331 21.81 -2.24 5.64
CA VAL A 331 20.88 -1.76 6.67
C VAL A 331 19.58 -1.26 6.05
N LYS A 332 19.65 -0.51 4.93
CA LYS A 332 18.45 -0.09 4.18
C LYS A 332 17.63 -1.28 3.66
N ALA A 333 18.30 -2.29 3.12
CA ALA A 333 17.65 -3.50 2.64
C ALA A 333 16.96 -4.25 3.78
N GLU A 334 17.58 -4.31 4.96
CA GLU A 334 16.98 -4.94 6.13
C GLU A 334 15.76 -4.16 6.65
N PHE A 335 15.83 -2.81 6.67
CA PHE A 335 14.64 -1.97 6.93
C PHE A 335 13.51 -2.20 5.93
N ALA A 336 13.82 -2.46 4.65
CA ALA A 336 12.81 -2.75 3.65
C ALA A 336 12.13 -4.10 3.89
N LYS A 337 12.89 -5.13 4.27
CA LYS A 337 12.33 -6.44 4.67
C LYS A 337 11.46 -6.33 5.92
N GLU A 338 11.89 -5.58 6.93
CA GLU A 338 11.11 -5.34 8.15
C GLU A 338 9.76 -4.70 7.83
N ARG A 339 9.74 -3.67 6.97
CA ARG A 339 8.48 -3.03 6.53
C ARG A 339 7.59 -3.99 5.76
N GLN A 340 8.16 -4.87 4.94
CA GLN A 340 7.39 -5.84 4.18
C GLN A 340 6.79 -6.92 5.10
N ALA A 341 7.57 -7.46 6.04
CA ALA A 341 7.10 -8.44 7.00
C ALA A 341 6.02 -7.84 7.94
N GLN A 342 6.21 -6.60 8.39
CA GLN A 342 5.22 -5.89 9.19
C GLN A 342 3.93 -5.64 8.40
N ALA A 343 4.05 -5.24 7.13
CA ALA A 343 2.89 -5.11 6.26
C ALA A 343 2.15 -6.46 6.09
N GLU A 344 2.86 -7.58 5.94
CA GLU A 344 2.27 -8.93 5.83
C GLU A 344 1.59 -9.40 7.13
N GLU A 345 2.14 -9.05 8.30
CA GLU A 345 1.61 -9.43 9.63
C GLU A 345 0.36 -8.62 10.03
N GLU A 346 0.27 -7.35 9.59
CA GLU A 346 -0.93 -6.50 9.71
C GLU A 346 -2.16 -7.05 8.93
N PHE A 347 -1.97 -8.03 8.06
CA PHE A 347 -3.06 -8.73 7.37
C PHE A 347 -3.58 -10.00 8.09
N SER A 348 -3.14 -10.28 9.34
CA SER A 348 -3.66 -11.43 10.11
C SER A 348 -4.93 -11.11 10.91
N ASP A 349 -5.85 -12.08 10.98
CA ASP A 349 -7.18 -12.03 11.63
C ASP A 349 -7.15 -11.95 13.20
N GLU A 350 -6.09 -11.42 13.80
CA GLU A 350 -6.13 -11.06 15.23
C GLU A 350 -6.97 -9.79 15.45
N ASP A 351 -7.44 -9.57 16.68
CA ASP A 351 -8.39 -8.51 17.05
C ASP A 351 -7.94 -7.14 16.48
N TRP A 352 -8.51 -6.73 15.35
CA TRP A 352 -8.10 -5.54 14.60
C TRP A 352 -8.05 -4.26 15.46
N GLN A 353 -8.74 -4.26 16.60
CA GLN A 353 -8.67 -3.17 17.57
C GLN A 353 -7.28 -3.01 18.19
N THR A 354 -6.50 -4.08 18.35
CA THR A 354 -5.12 -4.04 18.87
C THR A 354 -4.12 -3.48 17.85
N ALA A 355 -4.46 -3.54 16.56
CA ALA A 355 -3.67 -2.95 15.49
C ALA A 355 -3.90 -1.43 15.31
N LEU A 356 -4.86 -0.83 16.02
CA LEU A 356 -5.10 0.62 15.95
C LEU A 356 -3.97 1.40 16.62
N GLU A 357 -3.40 2.37 15.89
CA GLU A 357 -2.41 3.26 16.47
C GLU A 357 -3.03 4.22 17.50
N LEU A 358 -2.42 4.30 18.68
CA LEU A 358 -2.85 5.19 19.77
C LEU A 358 -1.90 6.39 19.96
N ASP A 359 -2.43 7.52 20.40
CA ASP A 359 -1.69 8.68 20.86
C ASP A 359 -1.10 8.45 22.27
N LYS A 360 -0.31 9.41 22.76
CA LYS A 360 0.33 9.33 24.09
C LYS A 360 -0.68 9.30 25.25
N GLN A 361 -1.95 9.62 25.00
CA GLN A 361 -3.03 9.62 25.96
C GLN A 361 -3.92 8.37 25.82
N GLY A 362 -3.58 7.44 24.92
CA GLY A 362 -4.33 6.21 24.66
C GLY A 362 -5.54 6.39 23.75
N ARG A 363 -5.68 7.53 23.06
CA ARG A 363 -6.77 7.77 22.08
C ARG A 363 -6.35 7.28 20.70
N ILE A 364 -7.29 6.77 19.91
CA ILE A 364 -7.02 6.36 18.53
C ILE A 364 -6.57 7.57 17.71
N LYS A 365 -5.47 7.43 16.96
CA LYS A 365 -4.98 8.51 16.08
C LYS A 365 -5.89 8.67 14.86
N ASP A 366 -6.05 9.91 14.39
CA ASP A 366 -6.72 10.26 13.14
C ASP A 366 -5.87 9.98 11.87
N THR A 367 -5.23 8.81 11.79
CA THR A 367 -4.45 8.39 10.60
C THR A 367 -5.37 7.81 9.53
N LEU A 368 -4.92 7.81 8.27
CA LEU A 368 -5.67 7.18 7.18
C LEU A 368 -5.82 5.68 7.45
N ASP A 369 -4.74 5.04 7.89
CA ASP A 369 -4.68 3.59 8.13
C ASP A 369 -5.65 3.15 9.23
N ASN A 370 -5.73 3.88 10.35
CA ASN A 370 -6.72 3.61 11.39
C ASN A 370 -8.15 3.73 10.87
N ILE A 371 -8.46 4.77 10.08
CA ILE A 371 -9.80 4.96 9.53
C ILE A 371 -10.15 3.83 8.54
N VAL A 372 -9.20 3.42 7.69
CA VAL A 372 -9.35 2.27 6.80
C VAL A 372 -9.61 1.00 7.60
N LEU A 373 -8.81 0.72 8.63
CA LEU A 373 -8.96 -0.46 9.48
C LEU A 373 -10.33 -0.49 10.17
N ILE A 374 -10.79 0.64 10.71
CA ILE A 374 -12.12 0.78 11.31
C ILE A 374 -13.22 0.48 10.29
N ILE A 375 -13.23 1.14 9.13
CA ILE A 375 -14.28 0.93 8.11
C ILE A 375 -14.22 -0.51 7.56
N ARG A 376 -13.04 -1.10 7.46
CA ARG A 376 -12.81 -2.45 6.96
C ARG A 376 -13.33 -3.53 7.92
N HIS A 377 -13.23 -3.34 9.23
CA HIS A 377 -13.54 -4.40 10.19
C HIS A 377 -14.74 -4.12 11.11
N ASP A 378 -15.22 -2.88 11.25
CA ASP A 378 -16.44 -2.60 12.01
C ASP A 378 -17.65 -3.28 11.36
N LYS A 379 -18.35 -4.11 12.14
CA LYS A 379 -19.50 -4.91 11.71
C LYS A 379 -20.63 -4.06 11.13
N GLU A 380 -20.88 -2.88 11.71
CA GLU A 380 -21.94 -1.96 11.25
C GLU A 380 -21.59 -1.29 9.92
N LEU A 381 -20.30 -1.26 9.54
CA LEU A 381 -19.81 -0.62 8.32
C LEU A 381 -19.48 -1.64 7.20
N GLN A 382 -19.70 -2.94 7.43
CA GLN A 382 -19.41 -4.00 6.45
C GLN A 382 -20.20 -3.86 5.15
N HIS A 383 -21.37 -3.24 5.23
CA HIS A 383 -22.27 -3.12 4.09
C HIS A 383 -21.90 -2.01 3.11
N ILE A 384 -20.94 -1.15 3.47
CA ILE A 384 -20.39 -0.13 2.57
C ILE A 384 -19.59 -0.84 1.47
N ALA A 385 -19.96 -0.59 0.21
CA ALA A 385 -19.43 -1.28 -0.94
C ALA A 385 -19.45 -0.39 -2.19
N PHE A 386 -18.60 -0.66 -3.17
CA PHE A 386 -18.59 0.07 -4.43
C PHE A 386 -19.55 -0.58 -5.44
N ASN A 387 -20.52 0.18 -5.93
CA ASN A 387 -21.48 -0.27 -6.94
C ASN A 387 -20.91 0.00 -8.35
N CYS A 388 -20.43 -1.03 -9.02
CA CYS A 388 -19.83 -0.94 -10.36
C CYS A 388 -20.79 -0.52 -11.47
N HIS A 389 -22.11 -0.64 -11.25
CA HIS A 389 -23.10 -0.24 -12.25
C HIS A 389 -23.44 1.24 -12.18
N ARG A 390 -23.51 1.79 -10.95
CA ARG A 390 -23.71 3.22 -10.69
C ARG A 390 -22.40 4.01 -10.69
N ASP A 391 -21.28 3.32 -10.60
CA ASP A 391 -19.93 3.87 -10.52
C ASP A 391 -19.74 4.79 -9.31
N GLY A 392 -20.03 4.25 -8.13
CA GLY A 392 -19.94 4.99 -6.88
C GLY A 392 -20.14 4.14 -5.64
N ILE A 393 -19.89 4.74 -4.48
CA ILE A 393 -20.13 4.10 -3.19
C ILE A 393 -21.63 3.87 -3.00
N ASP A 394 -21.97 2.76 -2.37
CA ASP A 394 -23.32 2.37 -2.03
C ASP A 394 -23.30 1.55 -0.73
N ALA A 395 -24.48 1.20 -0.21
CA ALA A 395 -24.60 0.31 0.93
C ALA A 395 -25.65 -0.78 0.68
N LYS A 396 -25.31 -2.04 0.94
CA LYS A 396 -26.24 -3.17 0.85
C LYS A 396 -27.17 -3.27 2.09
N GLY A 397 -27.69 -2.14 2.57
CA GLY A 397 -28.45 -2.01 3.82
C GLY A 397 -27.56 -2.07 5.07
N GLY A 398 -28.16 -2.20 6.25
CA GLY A 398 -27.43 -2.51 7.50
C GLY A 398 -26.46 -1.43 8.02
N LEU A 399 -26.59 -0.19 7.57
CA LEU A 399 -25.82 0.93 8.13
C LEU A 399 -26.33 1.30 9.53
N PRO A 400 -25.49 1.89 10.40
CA PRO A 400 -25.90 2.32 11.74
C PRO A 400 -26.75 3.61 11.72
N TRP A 401 -27.10 4.10 10.54
CA TRP A 401 -28.01 5.22 10.32
C TRP A 401 -29.01 4.90 9.20
N GLU A 402 -30.14 5.59 9.21
CA GLU A 402 -31.17 5.47 8.19
C GLU A 402 -30.81 6.31 6.96
N GLN A 403 -30.82 5.68 5.77
CA GLN A 403 -30.57 6.39 4.52
C GLN A 403 -31.81 7.14 4.06
N ILE A 404 -31.68 8.46 3.87
CA ILE A 404 -32.78 9.33 3.43
C ILE A 404 -33.07 9.15 1.93
N LYS A 405 -32.04 8.84 1.13
CA LYS A 405 -32.12 8.69 -0.33
C LYS A 405 -31.39 7.41 -0.74
N MET A 406 -31.82 6.83 -1.86
CA MET A 406 -31.14 5.65 -2.40
C MET A 406 -29.72 5.96 -2.87
N GLY A 407 -28.80 5.12 -2.41
CA GLY A 407 -27.36 5.20 -2.65
C GLY A 407 -26.64 6.31 -1.89
N TRP A 408 -25.32 6.20 -1.89
CA TRP A 408 -24.45 7.02 -1.06
C TRP A 408 -24.48 8.49 -1.48
N ASN A 409 -24.73 9.37 -0.52
CA ASN A 409 -24.85 10.80 -0.76
C ASN A 409 -24.20 11.62 0.37
N ASP A 410 -24.32 12.95 0.30
CA ASP A 410 -23.67 13.85 1.27
C ASP A 410 -24.17 13.65 2.71
N SER A 411 -25.42 13.21 2.92
CA SER A 411 -25.88 12.89 4.27
C SER A 411 -25.21 11.64 4.82
N ASP A 412 -24.97 10.61 3.98
CA ASP A 412 -24.23 9.40 4.42
C ASP A 412 -22.78 9.74 4.76
N ASN A 413 -22.13 10.57 3.94
CA ASN A 413 -20.78 11.07 4.22
C ASN A 413 -20.71 11.84 5.55
N ALA A 414 -21.74 12.61 5.88
CA ALA A 414 -21.81 13.34 7.15
C ALA A 414 -22.05 12.38 8.33
N LEU A 415 -22.99 11.44 8.18
CA LEU A 415 -23.34 10.46 9.22
C LEU A 415 -22.18 9.51 9.52
N LEU A 416 -21.42 9.08 8.52
CA LEU A 416 -20.19 8.30 8.71
C LEU A 416 -19.17 9.07 9.57
N LYS A 417 -18.97 10.36 9.31
CA LYS A 417 -18.04 11.19 10.12
C LYS A 417 -18.52 11.31 11.57
N VAL A 418 -19.81 11.52 11.77
CA VAL A 418 -20.41 11.57 13.12
C VAL A 418 -20.24 10.23 13.83
N TYR A 419 -20.46 9.11 13.13
CA TYR A 419 -20.29 7.77 13.66
C TYR A 419 -18.84 7.48 14.06
N LEU A 420 -17.86 7.78 13.20
CA LEU A 420 -16.43 7.63 13.52
C LEU A 420 -16.03 8.48 14.72
N SER A 421 -16.51 9.73 14.79
CA SER A 421 -16.23 10.63 15.90
C SER A 421 -16.85 10.17 17.20
N SER A 422 -18.08 9.64 17.18
CA SER A 422 -18.81 9.26 18.39
C SER A 422 -18.35 7.91 18.95
N LYS A 423 -18.10 6.93 18.08
CA LYS A 423 -17.75 5.56 18.48
C LYS A 423 -16.24 5.38 18.71
N TYR A 424 -15.42 6.02 17.90
CA TYR A 424 -13.96 5.83 17.90
C TYR A 424 -13.17 7.08 18.32
N GLY A 425 -13.83 8.22 18.50
CA GLY A 425 -13.14 9.49 18.81
C GLY A 425 -12.33 10.05 17.66
N VAL A 426 -12.54 9.56 16.43
CA VAL A 426 -11.74 9.89 15.25
C VAL A 426 -12.49 10.89 14.35
N TYR A 427 -11.83 11.99 13.98
CA TYR A 427 -12.43 12.99 13.10
C TYR A 427 -11.43 13.56 12.09
N SER A 428 -11.49 13.06 10.85
CA SER A 428 -10.68 13.59 9.74
C SER A 428 -11.44 13.58 8.41
N PRO A 429 -12.19 14.65 8.08
CA PRO A 429 -13.09 14.67 6.92
C PRO A 429 -12.44 14.30 5.59
N THR A 430 -11.21 14.76 5.34
CA THR A 430 -10.47 14.48 4.10
C THR A 430 -10.08 13.01 4.02
N LYS A 431 -9.48 12.47 5.10
CA LYS A 431 -9.02 11.08 5.16
C LYS A 431 -10.19 10.09 5.15
N THR A 432 -11.31 10.43 5.78
CA THR A 432 -12.53 9.60 5.76
C THR A 432 -13.03 9.38 4.35
N LYS A 433 -12.96 10.38 3.46
CA LYS A 433 -13.40 10.24 2.07
C LYS A 433 -12.53 9.24 1.31
N ASP A 434 -11.21 9.32 1.47
CA ASP A 434 -10.29 8.41 0.78
C ASP A 434 -10.38 7.00 1.35
N ALA A 435 -10.50 6.87 2.68
CA ALA A 435 -10.65 5.59 3.36
C ALA A 435 -11.95 4.86 2.98
N VAL A 436 -13.09 5.57 2.96
CA VAL A 436 -14.37 4.94 2.59
C VAL A 436 -14.37 4.49 1.14
N LEU A 437 -13.76 5.27 0.23
CA LEU A 437 -13.64 4.88 -1.18
C LEU A 437 -12.74 3.64 -1.34
N ALA A 438 -11.60 3.60 -0.65
CA ALA A 438 -10.68 2.46 -0.69
C ALA A 438 -11.36 1.17 -0.19
N VAL A 439 -11.99 1.21 0.97
CA VAL A 439 -12.67 0.02 1.54
C VAL A 439 -13.92 -0.36 0.72
N ALA A 440 -14.67 0.61 0.21
CA ALA A 440 -15.80 0.31 -0.68
C ALA A 440 -15.33 -0.43 -1.94
N ALA A 441 -14.20 -0.02 -2.53
CA ALA A 441 -13.64 -0.64 -3.73
C ALA A 441 -13.18 -2.09 -3.49
N GLU A 442 -12.68 -2.43 -2.29
CA GLU A 442 -12.36 -3.82 -1.91
C GLU A 442 -13.61 -4.72 -1.90
N ARG A 443 -14.78 -4.14 -1.63
CA ARG A 443 -16.08 -4.82 -1.57
C ARG A 443 -16.94 -4.53 -2.81
N ALA A 444 -16.31 -4.24 -3.94
CA ALA A 444 -17.02 -3.87 -5.16
C ALA A 444 -17.99 -4.96 -5.63
N TYR A 445 -19.15 -4.53 -6.12
CA TYR A 445 -20.19 -5.42 -6.62
C TYR A 445 -20.92 -4.82 -7.81
N HIS A 446 -21.53 -5.67 -8.63
CA HIS A 446 -22.35 -5.22 -9.75
C HIS A 446 -23.79 -5.73 -9.58
N PRO A 447 -24.78 -4.87 -9.28
CA PRO A 447 -26.14 -5.30 -8.94
C PRO A 447 -26.86 -6.09 -10.03
N VAL A 448 -26.79 -5.63 -11.30
CA VAL A 448 -27.42 -6.36 -12.42
C VAL A 448 -26.75 -7.71 -12.68
N LYS A 449 -25.41 -7.78 -12.58
CA LYS A 449 -24.68 -9.02 -12.72
C LYS A 449 -25.02 -10.01 -11.60
N GLU A 450 -25.06 -9.56 -10.35
CA GLU A 450 -25.52 -10.39 -9.21
C GLU A 450 -26.97 -10.87 -9.41
N TYR A 451 -27.85 -10.03 -9.94
CA TYR A 451 -29.21 -10.42 -10.32
C TYR A 451 -29.23 -11.51 -11.40
N LEU A 452 -28.47 -11.32 -12.49
CA LEU A 452 -28.36 -12.30 -13.58
C LEU A 452 -27.75 -13.63 -13.09
N ASP A 453 -26.70 -13.56 -12.29
CA ASP A 453 -26.00 -14.72 -11.72
C ASP A 453 -26.86 -15.48 -10.69
N SER A 454 -27.87 -14.82 -10.09
CA SER A 454 -28.81 -15.42 -9.12
C SER A 454 -30.11 -15.91 -9.75
N LEU A 455 -30.28 -15.79 -11.08
CA LEU A 455 -31.48 -16.26 -11.77
C LEU A 455 -31.66 -17.78 -11.64
N PRO A 456 -32.92 -18.25 -11.59
CA PRO A 456 -33.19 -19.68 -11.73
C PRO A 456 -32.73 -20.18 -13.10
N LYS A 457 -32.48 -21.49 -13.20
CA LYS A 457 -32.23 -22.13 -14.50
C LYS A 457 -33.41 -21.87 -15.44
N TRP A 458 -33.09 -21.65 -16.72
CA TRP A 458 -34.11 -21.55 -17.76
C TRP A 458 -34.94 -22.83 -17.81
N ASP A 459 -36.26 -22.67 -17.81
CA ASP A 459 -37.24 -23.76 -17.80
C ASP A 459 -37.45 -24.43 -19.17
N GLY A 460 -36.75 -23.99 -20.21
CA GLY A 460 -36.83 -24.55 -21.55
C GLY A 460 -37.98 -24.00 -22.41
N ILE A 461 -38.79 -23.09 -21.88
CA ILE A 461 -39.89 -22.45 -22.64
C ILE A 461 -39.37 -21.20 -23.32
N SER A 462 -39.47 -21.14 -24.65
CA SER A 462 -39.06 -19.97 -25.44
C SER A 462 -40.06 -18.83 -25.35
N ARG A 463 -39.64 -17.72 -24.74
CA ARG A 463 -40.43 -16.50 -24.50
C ARG A 463 -39.85 -15.29 -25.21
N VAL A 464 -38.52 -15.13 -25.23
CA VAL A 464 -37.83 -13.92 -25.70
C VAL A 464 -38.29 -13.50 -27.10
N ASP A 465 -38.36 -14.44 -28.04
CA ASP A 465 -38.78 -14.18 -29.43
C ASP A 465 -40.22 -13.67 -29.54
N ASN A 466 -41.10 -14.11 -28.66
CA ASN A 466 -42.53 -13.84 -28.73
C ASN A 466 -42.95 -12.63 -27.89
N LEU A 467 -42.03 -11.98 -27.17
CA LEU A 467 -42.35 -10.87 -26.27
C LEU A 467 -43.18 -9.76 -26.95
N LEU A 468 -42.77 -9.27 -28.11
CA LEU A 468 -43.50 -8.19 -28.80
C LEU A 468 -44.84 -8.66 -29.38
N ILE A 469 -44.93 -9.94 -29.75
CA ILE A 469 -46.14 -10.55 -30.29
C ILE A 469 -47.16 -10.74 -29.17
N ASP A 470 -46.75 -11.37 -28.07
CA ASP A 470 -47.64 -11.73 -26.97
C ASP A 470 -48.10 -10.51 -26.16
N TYR A 471 -47.23 -9.52 -25.89
CA TYR A 471 -47.60 -8.36 -25.09
C TYR A 471 -48.24 -7.23 -25.89
N PHE A 472 -47.93 -7.11 -27.19
CA PHE A 472 -48.34 -5.95 -27.98
C PHE A 472 -49.03 -6.27 -29.30
N GLY A 473 -49.15 -7.54 -29.67
CA GLY A 473 -49.78 -7.94 -30.94
C GLY A 473 -48.99 -7.44 -32.15
N ALA A 474 -47.66 -7.50 -32.07
CA ALA A 474 -46.78 -7.29 -33.21
C ALA A 474 -46.95 -8.40 -34.26
N THR A 475 -46.60 -8.10 -35.51
CA THR A 475 -46.62 -9.09 -36.60
C THR A 475 -45.66 -10.25 -36.30
N ASP A 476 -46.14 -11.48 -36.40
CA ASP A 476 -45.28 -12.68 -36.24
C ASP A 476 -44.45 -12.89 -37.51
N ASN A 477 -43.23 -12.35 -37.50
CA ASN A 477 -42.23 -12.54 -38.55
C ASN A 477 -40.82 -12.66 -37.95
N SER A 478 -39.87 -13.10 -38.78
CA SER A 478 -38.48 -13.33 -38.35
C SER A 478 -37.81 -12.05 -37.83
N TYR A 479 -38.08 -10.91 -38.47
CA TYR A 479 -37.57 -9.60 -38.05
C TYR A 479 -38.01 -9.22 -36.63
N THR A 480 -39.30 -9.34 -36.32
CA THR A 480 -39.87 -8.97 -35.01
C THR A 480 -39.24 -9.81 -33.90
N LYS A 481 -39.08 -11.12 -34.13
CA LYS A 481 -38.42 -12.06 -33.21
C LYS A 481 -36.94 -11.72 -33.05
N ALA A 482 -36.23 -11.48 -34.15
CA ALA A 482 -34.80 -11.17 -34.14
C ALA A 482 -34.49 -9.86 -33.42
N VAL A 483 -35.27 -8.81 -33.65
CA VAL A 483 -35.04 -7.49 -33.05
C VAL A 483 -35.12 -7.55 -31.53
N ILE A 484 -36.19 -8.12 -30.97
CA ILE A 484 -36.34 -8.19 -29.51
C ILE A 484 -35.29 -9.11 -28.88
N ARG A 485 -35.00 -10.26 -29.51
CA ARG A 485 -33.94 -11.17 -29.06
C ARG A 485 -32.60 -10.47 -28.96
N LYS A 486 -32.20 -9.76 -30.02
CA LYS A 486 -30.90 -9.07 -30.08
C LYS A 486 -30.85 -7.90 -29.09
N THR A 487 -31.94 -7.17 -28.88
CA THR A 487 -32.02 -6.12 -27.85
C THR A 487 -31.82 -6.69 -26.44
N MET A 488 -32.49 -7.80 -26.12
CA MET A 488 -32.36 -8.47 -24.82
C MET A 488 -30.95 -9.03 -24.60
N VAL A 489 -30.40 -9.74 -25.59
CA VAL A 489 -29.03 -10.30 -25.50
C VAL A 489 -27.99 -9.17 -25.43
N ALA A 490 -28.18 -8.05 -26.14
CA ALA A 490 -27.28 -6.90 -26.03
C ALA A 490 -27.28 -6.29 -24.62
N ALA A 491 -28.44 -6.26 -23.94
CA ALA A 491 -28.54 -5.81 -22.56
C ALA A 491 -27.69 -6.70 -21.63
N VAL A 492 -27.79 -8.02 -21.76
CA VAL A 492 -26.95 -8.97 -21.01
C VAL A 492 -25.47 -8.83 -21.38
N ALA A 493 -25.15 -8.75 -22.68
CA ALA A 493 -23.79 -8.67 -23.15
C ALA A 493 -23.04 -7.45 -22.62
N ARG A 494 -23.73 -6.31 -22.44
CA ARG A 494 -23.16 -5.09 -21.87
C ARG A 494 -22.92 -5.16 -20.36
N ILE A 495 -23.53 -6.10 -19.64
CA ILE A 495 -23.22 -6.34 -18.22
C ILE A 495 -21.98 -7.23 -18.08
N TYR A 496 -21.90 -8.34 -18.82
CA TYR A 496 -20.75 -9.25 -18.73
C TYR A 496 -19.52 -8.75 -19.51
N ARG A 497 -19.73 -7.97 -20.57
CA ARG A 497 -18.69 -7.34 -21.40
C ARG A 497 -19.05 -5.87 -21.65
N PRO A 498 -18.86 -4.99 -20.66
CA PRO A 498 -19.10 -3.55 -20.80
C PRO A 498 -18.45 -2.97 -22.06
N GLY A 499 -19.20 -2.10 -22.75
CA GLY A 499 -18.79 -1.53 -24.03
C GLY A 499 -19.01 -2.42 -25.26
N THR A 500 -19.67 -3.57 -25.11
CA THR A 500 -20.11 -4.37 -26.26
C THR A 500 -20.89 -3.50 -27.27
N LYS A 501 -20.44 -3.55 -28.52
CA LYS A 501 -21.01 -2.75 -29.61
C LYS A 501 -22.45 -3.17 -29.87
N PHE A 502 -23.36 -2.21 -29.71
CA PHE A 502 -24.78 -2.33 -30.05
C PHE A 502 -25.27 -0.92 -30.38
N ASP A 503 -25.31 -0.59 -31.67
CA ASP A 503 -25.67 0.74 -32.17
C ASP A 503 -27.07 0.78 -32.79
N SER A 504 -27.94 -0.12 -32.33
CA SER A 504 -29.34 -0.24 -32.74
C SER A 504 -30.28 0.04 -31.57
N VAL A 505 -31.49 0.52 -31.88
CA VAL A 505 -32.54 0.84 -30.90
C VAL A 505 -33.85 0.24 -31.39
N LEU A 506 -34.43 -0.64 -30.58
CA LEU A 506 -35.79 -1.12 -30.78
C LEU A 506 -36.78 0.02 -30.53
N ILE A 507 -37.62 0.33 -31.52
CA ILE A 507 -38.67 1.35 -31.41
C ILE A 507 -40.04 0.69 -31.46
N LEU A 508 -40.80 0.79 -30.36
CA LEU A 508 -42.19 0.36 -30.31
C LEU A 508 -43.10 1.46 -30.86
N ASN A 509 -43.66 1.25 -32.06
CA ASN A 509 -44.57 2.18 -32.70
C ASN A 509 -46.02 1.70 -32.59
N GLY A 510 -46.84 2.41 -31.83
CA GLY A 510 -48.26 2.10 -31.73
C GLY A 510 -49.02 2.97 -30.72
N PRO A 511 -50.30 2.69 -30.48
CA PRO A 511 -51.19 3.56 -29.72
C PRO A 511 -50.67 3.91 -28.31
N GLN A 512 -51.04 5.08 -27.82
CA GLN A 512 -50.77 5.48 -26.44
C GLN A 512 -51.54 4.58 -25.46
N GLY A 513 -51.01 4.41 -24.25
CA GLY A 513 -51.72 3.69 -23.17
C GLY A 513 -51.66 2.16 -23.23
N ILE A 514 -50.99 1.56 -24.21
CA ILE A 514 -50.85 0.09 -24.33
C ILE A 514 -49.74 -0.52 -23.43
N GLY A 515 -49.08 0.29 -22.60
CA GLY A 515 -48.08 -0.17 -21.64
C GLY A 515 -46.64 -0.31 -22.16
N LYS A 516 -46.24 0.46 -23.18
CA LYS A 516 -44.88 0.43 -23.78
C LYS A 516 -43.77 0.68 -22.74
N SER A 517 -43.83 1.80 -22.03
CA SER A 517 -42.88 2.15 -20.97
C SER A 517 -42.93 1.16 -19.81
N THR A 518 -44.15 0.74 -19.42
CA THR A 518 -44.36 -0.25 -18.36
C THR A 518 -43.69 -1.59 -18.68
N PHE A 519 -43.64 -2.00 -19.94
CA PHE A 519 -42.99 -3.24 -20.35
C PHE A 519 -41.48 -3.20 -20.09
N PHE A 520 -40.80 -2.14 -20.52
CA PHE A 520 -39.37 -1.99 -20.27
C PHE A 520 -39.07 -1.77 -18.78
N ALA A 521 -39.92 -1.01 -18.08
CA ALA A 521 -39.82 -0.85 -16.62
C ALA A 521 -39.95 -2.19 -15.87
N LYS A 522 -40.86 -3.06 -16.29
CA LYS A 522 -41.02 -4.40 -15.70
C LYS A 522 -39.80 -5.29 -15.96
N LEU A 523 -39.21 -5.24 -17.15
CA LEU A 523 -38.03 -6.02 -17.49
C LEU A 523 -36.77 -5.57 -16.74
N ALA A 524 -36.56 -4.26 -16.62
CA ALA A 524 -35.37 -3.71 -15.95
C ALA A 524 -35.50 -3.58 -14.42
N GLY A 525 -36.73 -3.57 -13.88
CA GLY A 525 -36.95 -3.37 -12.45
C GLY A 525 -36.39 -2.03 -11.97
N ASP A 526 -35.55 -2.07 -10.94
CA ASP A 526 -34.95 -0.87 -10.33
C ASP A 526 -33.91 -0.18 -11.25
N TRP A 527 -33.50 -0.83 -12.35
CA TRP A 527 -32.51 -0.32 -13.31
C TRP A 527 -33.15 0.26 -14.59
N PHE A 528 -34.39 0.74 -14.50
CA PHE A 528 -35.10 1.41 -15.61
C PHE A 528 -35.01 2.94 -15.51
N SER A 529 -34.91 3.62 -16.66
CA SER A 529 -35.03 5.09 -16.73
C SER A 529 -35.68 5.53 -18.03
N ASP A 530 -36.63 6.47 -17.95
CA ASP A 530 -37.26 7.16 -19.08
C ASP A 530 -36.88 8.66 -19.13
N SER A 531 -35.92 9.06 -18.28
CA SER A 531 -35.52 10.46 -18.10
C SER A 531 -34.52 10.98 -19.14
N LEU A 532 -34.07 10.12 -20.05
CA LEU A 532 -33.07 10.46 -21.06
C LEU A 532 -33.70 11.26 -22.20
N THR A 533 -33.40 12.56 -22.24
CA THR A 533 -33.91 13.44 -23.30
C THR A 533 -32.87 13.66 -24.39
N ILE A 534 -33.33 14.08 -25.57
CA ILE A 534 -32.46 14.45 -26.70
C ILE A 534 -31.52 15.60 -26.34
N THR A 535 -31.98 16.54 -25.52
CA THR A 535 -31.17 17.65 -25.02
C THR A 535 -29.98 17.16 -24.21
N ASP A 536 -30.13 16.11 -23.42
CA ASP A 536 -29.05 15.54 -22.63
C ASP A 536 -27.97 14.90 -23.51
N MET A 537 -28.35 14.34 -24.66
CA MET A 537 -27.40 13.69 -25.58
C MET A 537 -26.47 14.66 -26.31
N LYS A 538 -26.76 15.97 -26.26
CA LYS A 538 -25.89 17.02 -26.81
C LYS A 538 -24.71 17.32 -25.89
N ASP A 539 -24.84 17.01 -24.60
CA ASP A 539 -23.89 17.41 -23.55
C ASP A 539 -23.35 16.19 -22.78
N LYS A 540 -22.36 16.43 -21.91
CA LYS A 540 -21.74 15.44 -21.03
C LYS A 540 -22.72 14.85 -20.03
N SER A 541 -23.77 15.59 -19.68
CA SER A 541 -24.84 15.17 -18.76
C SER A 541 -25.59 13.92 -19.24
N GLY A 542 -25.68 13.70 -20.56
CA GLY A 542 -26.30 12.51 -21.12
C GLY A 542 -25.58 11.22 -20.72
N ALA A 543 -24.25 11.24 -20.64
CA ALA A 543 -23.47 10.09 -20.20
C ALA A 543 -23.63 9.81 -18.69
N GLU A 544 -23.65 10.86 -17.86
CA GLU A 544 -23.90 10.73 -16.42
C GLU A 544 -25.28 10.12 -16.13
N LYS A 545 -26.30 10.48 -16.92
CA LYS A 545 -27.65 9.93 -16.82
C LYS A 545 -27.78 8.46 -17.22
N LEU A 546 -26.78 7.88 -17.92
CA LEU A 546 -26.77 6.45 -18.23
C LEU A 546 -26.34 5.59 -17.04
N GLN A 547 -25.57 6.15 -16.10
CA GLN A 547 -25.02 5.39 -15.00
C GLN A 547 -26.10 4.84 -14.08
N GLY A 548 -25.93 3.59 -13.66
CA GLY A 548 -26.86 2.90 -12.77
C GLY A 548 -28.14 2.37 -13.42
N TYR A 549 -28.32 2.54 -14.74
CA TYR A 549 -29.48 2.04 -15.47
C TYR A 549 -29.10 0.99 -16.51
N TRP A 550 -29.96 -0.02 -16.68
CA TRP A 550 -29.76 -1.14 -17.59
C TRP A 550 -30.57 -0.99 -18.88
N LEU A 551 -31.84 -0.61 -18.76
CA LEU A 551 -32.71 -0.26 -19.90
C LEU A 551 -33.11 1.21 -19.80
N LEU A 552 -32.79 1.98 -20.82
CA LEU A 552 -33.20 3.38 -20.93
C LEU A 552 -34.18 3.56 -22.08
N GLU A 553 -35.34 4.13 -21.78
CA GLU A 553 -36.34 4.47 -22.78
C GLU A 553 -36.14 5.91 -23.29
N LEU A 554 -36.15 6.06 -24.61
CA LEU A 554 -36.33 7.32 -25.30
C LEU A 554 -37.81 7.53 -25.56
N GLY A 555 -38.43 8.38 -24.73
CA GLY A 555 -39.78 8.87 -24.93
C GLY A 555 -39.87 9.89 -26.07
N GLU A 556 -41.06 10.00 -26.67
CA GLU A 556 -41.46 11.10 -27.58
C GLU A 556 -40.62 11.29 -28.86
N LEU A 557 -40.35 10.20 -29.59
CA LEU A 557 -39.63 10.28 -30.89
C LEU A 557 -40.39 11.05 -31.99
N ALA A 558 -41.71 11.25 -31.82
CA ALA A 558 -42.59 11.89 -32.81
C ALA A 558 -42.33 13.40 -33.06
N GLY A 559 -41.50 14.05 -32.24
CA GLY A 559 -41.17 15.49 -32.36
C GLY A 559 -39.78 15.81 -32.90
N MET A 560 -38.95 14.80 -33.16
CA MET A 560 -37.51 14.99 -33.42
C MET A 560 -37.21 15.77 -34.69
N ARG A 561 -36.37 16.81 -34.62
CA ARG A 561 -35.86 17.47 -35.83
C ARG A 561 -34.78 16.60 -36.48
N LYS A 562 -34.50 16.82 -37.77
CA LYS A 562 -33.41 16.12 -38.48
C LYS A 562 -32.06 16.21 -37.75
N THR A 563 -31.75 17.37 -37.18
CA THR A 563 -30.51 17.59 -36.41
C THR A 563 -30.46 16.74 -35.14
N ASP A 564 -31.59 16.52 -34.49
CA ASP A 564 -31.70 15.73 -33.27
C ASP A 564 -31.47 14.23 -33.56
N VAL A 565 -31.93 13.76 -34.73
CA VAL A 565 -31.71 12.38 -35.18
C VAL A 565 -30.22 12.06 -35.33
N GLU A 566 -29.41 12.98 -35.87
CA GLU A 566 -27.96 12.79 -35.99
C GLU A 566 -27.26 12.72 -34.62
N ILE A 567 -27.70 13.54 -33.66
CA ILE A 567 -27.17 13.51 -32.29
C ILE A 567 -27.49 12.18 -31.62
N VAL A 568 -28.74 11.72 -31.74
CA VAL A 568 -29.18 10.43 -31.21
C VAL A 568 -28.37 9.29 -31.83
N LYS A 569 -28.17 9.27 -33.16
CA LYS A 569 -27.34 8.27 -33.86
C LYS A 569 -25.90 8.27 -33.34
N SER A 570 -25.31 9.45 -33.17
CA SER A 570 -23.95 9.61 -32.64
C SER A 570 -23.87 9.08 -31.20
N PHE A 571 -24.84 9.45 -30.36
CA PHE A 571 -24.93 9.02 -28.97
C PHE A 571 -25.08 7.51 -28.87
N ILE A 572 -26.07 6.88 -29.53
CA ILE A 572 -26.29 5.42 -29.50
C ILE A 572 -25.07 4.64 -30.01
N SER A 573 -24.33 5.20 -30.97
CA SER A 573 -23.18 4.51 -31.57
C SER A 573 -21.98 4.34 -30.65
N ARG A 574 -21.89 5.09 -29.53
CA ARG A 574 -20.75 5.00 -28.61
C ARG A 574 -20.74 3.66 -27.88
N ALA A 575 -19.55 3.13 -27.68
CA ALA A 575 -19.28 1.96 -26.85
C ALA A 575 -18.78 2.35 -25.45
N ASP A 576 -18.17 3.52 -25.35
CA ASP A 576 -17.52 4.04 -24.16
C ASP A 576 -17.84 5.53 -24.07
N ASP A 577 -18.32 5.97 -22.92
CA ASP A 577 -18.58 7.36 -22.63
C ASP A 577 -17.45 7.90 -21.77
N LYS A 578 -16.74 8.93 -22.27
CA LYS A 578 -15.60 9.54 -21.57
C LYS A 578 -16.02 10.87 -20.97
N TYR A 579 -16.10 10.94 -19.66
CA TYR A 579 -16.43 12.18 -18.95
C TYR A 579 -15.68 12.25 -17.62
N ARG A 580 -15.72 13.44 -17.02
CA ARG A 580 -15.22 13.67 -15.66
C ARG A 580 -16.45 13.75 -14.77
N ALA A 581 -16.60 12.82 -13.83
CA ALA A 581 -17.67 12.92 -12.84
C ALA A 581 -17.61 14.28 -12.12
N SER A 582 -18.74 14.80 -11.64
CA SER A 582 -18.85 16.15 -11.06
C SER A 582 -17.87 16.47 -9.90
N TYR A 583 -17.20 15.46 -9.34
CA TYR A 583 -16.13 15.61 -8.34
C TYR A 583 -14.86 14.79 -8.65
N GLY A 584 -14.77 14.22 -9.85
CA GLY A 584 -13.59 13.52 -10.34
C GLY A 584 -12.49 14.50 -10.75
N VAL A 585 -11.23 14.12 -10.52
CA VAL A 585 -10.07 14.93 -10.96
C VAL A 585 -9.74 14.62 -12.42
N ASN A 586 -9.95 13.37 -12.84
CA ASN A 586 -9.57 12.84 -14.14
C ASN A 586 -10.80 12.58 -15.03
N VAL A 587 -10.60 12.65 -16.34
CA VAL A 587 -11.56 12.11 -17.30
C VAL A 587 -11.40 10.60 -17.31
N GLU A 588 -12.47 9.88 -17.04
CA GLU A 588 -12.50 8.43 -16.92
C GLU A 588 -13.22 7.81 -18.12
N SER A 589 -12.94 6.53 -18.36
CA SER A 589 -13.60 5.71 -19.38
C SER A 589 -14.72 4.95 -18.70
N HIS A 590 -15.94 5.08 -19.22
CA HIS A 590 -17.12 4.37 -18.74
C HIS A 590 -17.70 3.56 -19.90
N PRO A 591 -17.24 2.31 -20.09
CA PRO A 591 -17.81 1.40 -21.08
C PRO A 591 -19.29 1.16 -20.83
N ARG A 592 -20.12 1.19 -21.89
CA ARG A 592 -21.58 1.12 -21.72
C ARG A 592 -22.06 -0.20 -21.16
N GLN A 593 -22.88 -0.10 -20.12
CA GLN A 593 -23.51 -1.22 -19.42
C GLN A 593 -25.03 -1.28 -19.66
N CYS A 594 -25.57 -0.36 -20.45
CA CYS A 594 -27.00 -0.17 -20.67
C CYS A 594 -27.39 -0.34 -22.14
N VAL A 595 -28.66 -0.60 -22.44
CA VAL A 595 -29.22 -0.48 -23.80
C VAL A 595 -30.31 0.57 -23.84
N ILE A 596 -30.46 1.17 -25.02
CA ILE A 596 -31.44 2.21 -25.27
C ILE A 596 -32.56 1.58 -26.10
N VAL A 597 -33.79 1.80 -25.68
CA VAL A 597 -35.03 1.44 -26.36
C VAL A 597 -35.85 2.70 -26.60
N GLY A 598 -36.84 2.66 -27.48
CA GLY A 598 -37.68 3.82 -27.71
C GLY A 598 -39.14 3.46 -27.93
N SER A 599 -40.00 4.43 -27.70
CA SER A 599 -41.42 4.32 -27.96
C SER A 599 -41.94 5.53 -28.71
N THR A 600 -42.96 5.32 -29.54
CA THR A 600 -43.60 6.40 -30.30
C THR A 600 -45.07 6.09 -30.53
N ASN A 601 -45.86 7.16 -30.62
CA ASN A 601 -47.28 7.13 -30.94
C ASN A 601 -47.55 7.71 -32.35
N ALA A 602 -46.50 7.94 -33.15
CA ALA A 602 -46.63 8.58 -34.45
C ALA A 602 -47.25 7.64 -35.50
N GLU A 603 -48.46 7.96 -35.93
CA GLU A 603 -49.20 7.21 -36.96
C GLU A 603 -48.69 7.50 -38.38
N SER A 604 -48.23 8.73 -38.64
CA SER A 604 -47.76 9.18 -39.96
C SER A 604 -46.27 8.92 -40.22
N GLY A 605 -45.59 8.20 -39.32
CA GLY A 605 -44.14 7.98 -39.31
C GLY A 605 -43.38 9.00 -38.45
N PHE A 606 -42.20 8.62 -37.96
CA PHE A 606 -41.38 9.44 -37.04
C PHE A 606 -39.95 9.66 -37.54
N LEU A 607 -39.51 8.89 -38.54
CA LEU A 607 -38.19 9.05 -39.12
C LEU A 607 -38.23 10.17 -40.18
N ARG A 608 -37.42 11.22 -39.96
CA ARG A 608 -37.33 12.37 -40.88
C ARG A 608 -36.09 12.34 -41.76
N ASP A 609 -35.06 11.60 -41.36
CA ASP A 609 -33.84 11.50 -42.14
C ASP A 609 -33.91 10.35 -43.13
N ILE A 610 -33.34 10.59 -44.31
CA ILE A 610 -33.34 9.69 -45.45
C ILE A 610 -32.15 8.71 -45.37
N THR A 611 -31.12 9.06 -44.60
CA THR A 611 -29.85 8.34 -44.52
C THR A 611 -29.58 7.84 -43.12
N GLY A 612 -29.10 6.60 -42.96
CA GLY A 612 -28.62 6.12 -41.66
C GLY A 612 -29.70 5.70 -40.65
N ASN A 613 -30.94 5.44 -41.10
CA ASN A 613 -32.02 4.90 -40.27
C ASN A 613 -31.81 3.45 -39.82
N ARG A 614 -30.76 2.78 -40.33
CA ARG A 614 -30.41 1.38 -39.98
C ARG A 614 -30.31 1.10 -38.48
N ARG A 615 -30.10 2.14 -37.67
CA ARG A 615 -29.97 2.10 -36.21
C ARG A 615 -31.30 2.08 -35.48
N PHE A 616 -32.40 2.37 -36.16
CA PHE A 616 -33.75 2.29 -35.60
C PHE A 616 -34.41 1.02 -36.12
N TRP A 617 -34.88 0.19 -35.21
CA TRP A 617 -35.63 -1.03 -35.50
C TRP A 617 -37.08 -0.79 -35.13
N PRO A 618 -37.87 -0.12 -35.99
CA PRO A 618 -39.29 0.08 -35.75
C PRO A 618 -40.01 -1.26 -35.78
N VAL A 619 -40.89 -1.45 -34.79
CA VAL A 619 -41.84 -2.56 -34.73
C VAL A 619 -43.22 -1.96 -34.51
N ARG A 620 -44.10 -2.15 -35.50
CA ARG A 620 -45.51 -1.75 -35.39
C ARG A 620 -46.23 -2.66 -34.41
N ILE A 621 -46.95 -2.05 -33.47
CA ILE A 621 -47.69 -2.77 -32.44
C ILE A 621 -49.13 -2.27 -32.37
N SER A 622 -50.06 -3.21 -32.34
CA SER A 622 -51.50 -2.93 -32.35
C SER A 622 -52.06 -2.66 -30.96
N GLY A 623 -51.39 -3.15 -29.91
CA GLY A 623 -51.94 -3.18 -28.55
C GLY A 623 -52.87 -4.36 -28.28
N ASN A 624 -53.16 -5.17 -29.30
CA ASN A 624 -54.01 -6.37 -29.22
C ASN A 624 -53.21 -7.63 -28.87
N GLY A 625 -52.23 -7.50 -27.99
CA GLY A 625 -51.49 -8.63 -27.43
C GLY A 625 -52.36 -9.53 -26.56
N LYS A 626 -51.99 -10.81 -26.47
CA LYS A 626 -52.60 -11.81 -25.57
C LYS A 626 -52.38 -11.48 -24.09
N LYS A 627 -51.27 -10.80 -23.79
CA LYS A 627 -50.86 -10.35 -22.45
C LYS A 627 -50.80 -8.82 -22.41
N LYS A 628 -50.80 -8.26 -21.21
CA LYS A 628 -50.55 -6.83 -20.98
C LYS A 628 -49.29 -6.64 -20.15
N ALA A 629 -48.53 -5.58 -20.44
CA ALA A 629 -47.24 -5.32 -19.81
C ALA A 629 -47.29 -5.28 -18.27
N TRP A 630 -48.36 -4.70 -17.70
CA TRP A 630 -48.55 -4.62 -16.24
C TRP A 630 -48.86 -5.97 -15.57
N GLN A 631 -49.23 -7.01 -16.35
CA GLN A 631 -49.49 -8.36 -15.84
C GLN A 631 -48.22 -9.21 -15.71
N MET A 632 -47.07 -8.71 -16.19
CA MET A 632 -45.80 -9.42 -16.11
C MET A 632 -45.39 -9.62 -14.64
N THR A 633 -45.21 -10.89 -14.24
CA THR A 633 -44.82 -11.28 -12.88
C THR A 633 -43.30 -11.29 -12.73
N LYS A 634 -42.80 -11.27 -11.49
CA LYS A 634 -41.35 -11.31 -11.22
C LYS A 634 -40.71 -12.60 -11.72
N GLU A 635 -41.41 -13.72 -11.56
CA GLU A 635 -40.97 -15.05 -11.97
C GLU A 635 -40.90 -15.16 -13.50
N GLU A 636 -41.86 -14.54 -14.21
CA GLU A 636 -41.84 -14.48 -15.67
C GLU A 636 -40.66 -13.66 -16.18
N VAL A 637 -40.38 -12.49 -15.56
CA VAL A 637 -39.19 -11.67 -15.87
C VAL A 637 -37.90 -12.45 -15.65
N GLN A 638 -37.79 -13.17 -14.52
CA GLN A 638 -36.62 -14.00 -14.22
C GLN A 638 -36.40 -15.08 -15.29
N GLN A 639 -37.47 -15.75 -15.74
CA GLN A 639 -37.36 -16.77 -16.80
C GLN A 639 -37.05 -16.18 -18.19
N ILE A 640 -37.55 -14.97 -18.50
CA ILE A 640 -37.18 -14.24 -19.71
C ILE A 640 -35.68 -13.93 -19.71
N TRP A 641 -35.14 -13.44 -18.60
CA TRP A 641 -33.70 -13.17 -18.49
C TRP A 641 -32.86 -14.45 -18.45
N ALA A 642 -33.36 -15.53 -17.83
CA ALA A 642 -32.69 -16.83 -17.83
C ALA A 642 -32.58 -17.41 -19.26
N GLU A 643 -33.63 -17.31 -20.07
CA GLU A 643 -33.57 -17.65 -21.49
C GLU A 643 -32.56 -16.76 -22.24
N THR A 644 -32.57 -15.45 -21.94
CA THR A 644 -31.65 -14.49 -22.56
C THR A 644 -30.18 -14.81 -22.26
N LEU A 645 -29.86 -15.25 -21.04
CA LEU A 645 -28.52 -15.73 -20.69
C LEU A 645 -28.09 -16.93 -21.54
N VAL A 646 -28.97 -17.92 -21.71
CA VAL A 646 -28.69 -19.08 -22.57
C VAL A 646 -28.44 -18.66 -24.02
N LEU A 647 -29.18 -17.66 -24.53
CA LEU A 647 -28.96 -17.12 -25.88
C LEU A 647 -27.64 -16.35 -25.99
N TYR A 648 -27.26 -15.61 -24.94
CA TYR A 648 -25.96 -14.94 -24.84
C TYR A 648 -24.80 -15.94 -24.85
N GLU A 649 -24.88 -17.01 -24.05
CA GLU A 649 -23.87 -18.07 -23.97
C GLU A 649 -23.72 -18.82 -25.30
N LYS A 650 -24.82 -18.98 -26.06
CA LYS A 650 -24.81 -19.53 -27.42
C LYS A 650 -24.17 -18.60 -28.46
N GLY A 651 -23.83 -17.36 -28.10
CA GLY A 651 -23.16 -16.41 -28.98
C GLY A 651 -24.10 -15.74 -30.00
N GLU A 652 -25.35 -15.46 -29.63
CA GLU A 652 -26.30 -14.74 -30.50
C GLU A 652 -25.68 -13.44 -31.03
N LYS A 653 -25.69 -13.28 -32.36
CA LYS A 653 -25.17 -12.08 -33.03
C LYS A 653 -26.03 -10.87 -32.71
N LEU A 654 -25.42 -9.72 -32.38
CA LEU A 654 -26.14 -8.52 -31.99
C LEU A 654 -26.56 -7.59 -33.15
N TYR A 655 -26.45 -8.06 -34.39
CA TYR A 655 -26.82 -7.31 -35.60
C TYR A 655 -27.69 -8.17 -36.53
N LEU A 656 -28.47 -7.52 -37.38
CA LEU A 656 -29.36 -8.20 -38.34
C LEU A 656 -28.58 -8.58 -39.61
N GLU A 657 -28.87 -9.75 -40.17
CA GLU A 657 -28.30 -10.28 -41.41
C GLU A 657 -29.43 -10.88 -42.27
N GLY A 658 -29.18 -11.08 -43.57
CA GLY A 658 -30.11 -11.78 -44.47
C GLY A 658 -31.48 -11.11 -44.57
N ASP A 659 -32.54 -11.93 -44.55
CA ASP A 659 -33.92 -11.47 -44.73
C ASP A 659 -34.39 -10.50 -43.64
N ASP A 660 -33.90 -10.65 -42.41
CA ASP A 660 -34.25 -9.75 -41.31
C ASP A 660 -33.74 -8.32 -41.55
N ALA A 661 -32.57 -8.17 -42.19
CA ALA A 661 -32.04 -6.86 -42.55
C ALA A 661 -32.84 -6.21 -43.71
N SER A 662 -33.33 -7.03 -44.64
CA SER A 662 -34.21 -6.59 -45.72
C SER A 662 -35.56 -6.12 -45.18
N MET A 663 -36.17 -6.88 -44.26
CA MET A 663 -37.40 -6.50 -43.56
C MET A 663 -37.22 -5.24 -42.72
N ALA A 664 -36.10 -5.12 -41.99
CA ALA A 664 -35.77 -3.90 -41.24
C ALA A 664 -35.75 -2.66 -42.13
N THR A 665 -35.18 -2.77 -43.33
CA THR A 665 -35.14 -1.68 -44.31
C THR A 665 -36.53 -1.28 -44.78
N SER A 666 -37.42 -2.27 -44.99
CA SER A 666 -38.82 -2.04 -45.33
C SER A 666 -39.55 -1.31 -44.20
N GLU A 667 -39.46 -1.82 -42.97
CA GLU A 667 -40.11 -1.21 -41.79
C GLU A 667 -39.58 0.20 -41.50
N GLN A 668 -38.29 0.46 -41.74
CA GLN A 668 -37.70 1.81 -41.65
C GLN A 668 -38.25 2.77 -42.71
N ALA A 669 -38.44 2.31 -43.95
CA ALA A 669 -39.04 3.12 -45.00
C ALA A 669 -40.50 3.46 -44.70
N ASP A 670 -41.22 2.48 -44.15
CA ASP A 670 -42.60 2.57 -43.69
C ASP A 670 -42.77 3.48 -42.46
N ALA A 671 -41.75 3.59 -41.61
CA ALA A 671 -41.71 4.48 -40.45
C ALA A 671 -41.26 5.92 -40.78
N MET A 672 -40.94 6.22 -42.05
CA MET A 672 -40.65 7.58 -42.48
C MET A 672 -41.89 8.46 -42.38
N GLU A 673 -41.74 9.68 -41.86
CA GLU A 673 -42.82 10.67 -41.83
C GLU A 673 -43.37 10.88 -43.25
N THR A 674 -44.70 10.90 -43.37
CA THR A 674 -45.40 11.05 -44.63
C THR A 674 -45.65 12.53 -44.90
N ASP A 675 -45.27 12.98 -46.09
CA ASP A 675 -45.50 14.36 -46.52
C ASP A 675 -46.93 14.45 -47.05
N GLU A 676 -47.73 15.38 -46.53
CA GLU A 676 -49.13 15.58 -46.96
C GLU A 676 -49.25 15.84 -48.47
N ARG A 677 -48.19 16.36 -49.09
CA ARG A 677 -48.12 16.60 -50.55
C ARG A 677 -47.96 15.33 -51.37
N GLU A 678 -47.69 14.17 -50.75
CA GLU A 678 -47.55 12.89 -51.45
C GLU A 678 -48.77 12.57 -52.32
N GLY A 679 -49.98 12.80 -51.80
CA GLY A 679 -51.21 12.59 -52.56
C GLY A 679 -51.29 13.47 -53.81
N LEU A 680 -50.87 14.73 -53.71
CA LEU A 680 -50.82 15.66 -54.85
C LEU A 680 -49.84 15.16 -55.92
N VAL A 681 -48.66 14.70 -55.50
CA VAL A 681 -47.65 14.17 -56.42
C VAL A 681 -48.13 12.88 -57.09
N ARG A 682 -48.77 11.96 -56.36
CA ARG A 682 -49.35 10.73 -56.96
C ARG A 682 -50.37 11.07 -58.04
N THR A 683 -51.35 11.92 -57.72
CA THR A 683 -52.35 12.39 -58.69
C THR A 683 -51.66 13.02 -59.90
N TYR A 684 -50.69 13.91 -59.67
CA TYR A 684 -49.92 14.53 -60.76
C TYR A 684 -49.23 13.50 -61.66
N LEU A 685 -48.56 12.49 -61.09
CA LEU A 685 -47.83 11.44 -61.84
C LEU A 685 -48.77 10.50 -62.63
N ASP A 686 -49.98 10.29 -62.13
CA ASP A 686 -51.00 9.43 -62.74
C ASP A 686 -51.86 10.13 -63.78
N THR A 687 -51.94 11.47 -63.75
CA THR A 687 -52.62 12.26 -64.79
C THR A 687 -52.02 11.98 -66.18
N LEU A 688 -52.89 11.60 -67.12
CA LEU A 688 -52.53 11.45 -68.53
C LEU A 688 -52.28 12.81 -69.16
N LEU A 689 -51.24 12.89 -69.99
CA LEU A 689 -50.76 14.12 -70.62
C LEU A 689 -51.24 14.20 -72.07
N PRO A 690 -51.48 15.41 -72.62
CA PRO A 690 -51.62 15.63 -74.05
C PRO A 690 -50.42 15.10 -74.84
N ASP A 691 -50.61 14.76 -76.11
CA ASP A 691 -49.55 14.33 -77.02
C ASP A 691 -48.55 15.45 -77.35
N ASP A 692 -48.97 16.71 -77.28
CA ASP A 692 -48.14 17.91 -77.49
C ASP A 692 -47.42 18.41 -76.22
N TRP A 693 -47.44 17.66 -75.11
CA TRP A 693 -46.96 18.10 -73.78
C TRP A 693 -45.55 18.69 -73.76
N ASP A 694 -44.63 18.10 -74.51
CA ASP A 694 -43.22 18.52 -74.55
C ASP A 694 -43.01 19.88 -75.24
N THR A 695 -43.99 20.35 -76.01
CA THR A 695 -43.98 21.66 -76.68
C THR A 695 -44.67 22.76 -75.86
N MET A 696 -45.43 22.38 -74.83
CA MET A 696 -46.24 23.30 -74.03
C MET A 696 -45.38 24.13 -73.07
N SER A 697 -45.74 25.40 -72.92
CA SER A 697 -45.19 26.29 -71.90
C SER A 697 -45.64 25.89 -70.48
N LEU A 698 -44.91 26.33 -69.45
CA LEU A 698 -45.28 26.08 -68.05
C LEU A 698 -46.71 26.56 -67.73
N TYR A 699 -47.12 27.70 -68.29
CA TYR A 699 -48.46 28.23 -68.09
C TYR A 699 -49.54 27.28 -68.64
N GLU A 700 -49.36 26.77 -69.86
CA GLU A 700 -50.28 25.82 -70.48
C GLU A 700 -50.31 24.49 -69.73
N ARG A 701 -49.15 23.98 -69.28
CA ARG A 701 -49.06 22.76 -68.47
C ARG A 701 -49.84 22.89 -67.16
N ARG A 702 -49.67 24.01 -66.44
CA ARG A 702 -50.42 24.29 -65.20
C ARG A 702 -51.92 24.41 -65.44
N ASN A 703 -52.32 25.09 -66.52
CA ASN A 703 -53.73 25.26 -66.85
C ASN A 703 -54.40 23.90 -67.11
N PHE A 704 -53.73 23.01 -67.87
CA PHE A 704 -54.22 21.64 -68.09
C PHE A 704 -54.37 20.85 -66.78
N LEU A 705 -53.39 20.93 -65.87
CA LEU A 705 -53.40 20.21 -64.60
C LEU A 705 -54.40 20.77 -63.57
N GLY A 706 -54.75 22.06 -63.66
CA GLY A 706 -55.59 22.78 -62.70
C GLY A 706 -57.09 22.48 -62.79
N GLY A 707 -57.56 21.80 -63.85
CA GLY A 707 -58.97 21.55 -64.09
C GLY A 707 -59.72 22.82 -64.53
N SER A 708 -60.60 22.69 -65.52
CA SER A 708 -61.24 23.82 -66.20
C SER A 708 -62.38 24.46 -65.37
N GLU A 709 -62.07 25.28 -64.38
CA GLU A 709 -63.08 26.20 -63.80
C GLU A 709 -63.17 27.55 -64.55
N PHE A 710 -62.19 27.89 -65.39
CA PHE A 710 -62.26 29.08 -66.23
C PHE A 710 -61.64 28.83 -67.62
N GLY A 711 -62.48 28.47 -68.60
CA GLY A 711 -62.17 28.56 -70.03
C GLY A 711 -61.27 27.46 -70.57
N GLY A 712 -61.89 26.46 -71.21
CA GLY A 712 -61.26 25.21 -71.63
C GLY A 712 -60.21 25.33 -72.74
N GLY A 713 -59.16 24.54 -72.61
CA GLY A 713 -58.44 23.97 -73.74
C GLY A 713 -59.00 22.59 -74.06
N THR A 714 -59.27 22.33 -75.34
CA THR A 714 -59.77 21.08 -75.96
C THR A 714 -58.83 19.87 -75.84
N ARG A 715 -57.74 19.98 -75.08
CA ARG A 715 -56.70 18.94 -75.00
C ARG A 715 -57.15 17.82 -74.06
N VAL A 716 -57.10 16.58 -74.55
CA VAL A 716 -57.40 15.38 -73.76
C VAL A 716 -56.08 14.68 -73.44
N GLY A 717 -55.89 14.33 -72.17
CA GLY A 717 -54.74 13.54 -71.75
C GLY A 717 -54.82 12.11 -72.29
N THR A 718 -53.84 11.69 -73.08
CA THR A 718 -53.77 10.34 -73.69
C THR A 718 -52.44 9.63 -73.44
N VAL A 719 -51.39 10.38 -73.08
CA VAL A 719 -50.02 9.87 -72.91
C VAL A 719 -49.71 9.67 -71.43
N LYS A 720 -49.28 8.46 -71.06
CA LYS A 720 -48.85 8.15 -69.67
C LYS A 720 -47.46 8.74 -69.43
N ARG A 721 -47.28 9.47 -68.33
CA ARG A 721 -45.96 9.98 -67.95
C ARG A 721 -45.02 8.83 -67.60
N THR A 722 -43.86 8.79 -68.25
CA THR A 722 -42.81 7.76 -68.06
C THR A 722 -41.55 8.31 -67.37
N LEU A 723 -41.32 9.61 -67.43
CA LEU A 723 -40.20 10.31 -66.84
C LEU A 723 -40.68 11.53 -66.06
N VAL A 724 -40.01 11.85 -64.96
CA VAL A 724 -40.27 13.06 -64.18
C VAL A 724 -39.01 13.52 -63.45
N CYS A 725 -38.88 14.82 -63.19
CA CYS A 725 -37.86 15.37 -62.30
C CYS A 725 -38.47 16.18 -61.14
N ASN A 726 -37.64 16.47 -60.12
CA ASN A 726 -38.09 17.27 -58.98
C ASN A 726 -38.54 18.68 -59.39
N MET A 727 -37.97 19.26 -60.46
CA MET A 727 -38.31 20.60 -60.93
C MET A 727 -39.70 20.64 -61.58
N GLU A 728 -40.06 19.61 -62.35
CA GLU A 728 -41.41 19.45 -62.90
C GLU A 728 -42.43 19.35 -61.77
N ILE A 729 -42.19 18.52 -60.75
CA ILE A 729 -43.11 18.40 -59.61
C ILE A 729 -43.23 19.75 -58.87
N TRP A 730 -42.11 20.44 -58.64
CA TRP A 730 -42.12 21.75 -57.97
C TRP A 730 -42.92 22.80 -58.75
N CYS A 731 -42.67 22.90 -60.06
CA CYS A 731 -43.26 23.94 -60.88
C CYS A 731 -44.67 23.62 -61.35
N GLU A 732 -44.94 22.38 -61.72
CA GLU A 732 -46.22 21.97 -62.32
C GLU A 732 -47.20 21.49 -61.26
N CYS A 733 -46.79 20.54 -60.40
CA CYS A 733 -47.66 19.99 -59.37
C CYS A 733 -47.90 20.96 -58.20
N PHE A 734 -46.87 21.65 -57.72
CA PHE A 734 -47.01 22.60 -56.60
C PHE A 734 -47.20 24.06 -57.02
N GLY A 735 -47.17 24.35 -58.32
CA GLY A 735 -47.42 25.69 -58.86
C GLY A 735 -46.37 26.74 -58.48
N LYS A 736 -45.16 26.35 -58.05
CA LYS A 736 -44.12 27.26 -57.55
C LYS A 736 -43.14 27.70 -58.65
N ASP A 737 -42.51 28.86 -58.48
CA ASP A 737 -41.50 29.34 -59.43
C ASP A 737 -40.20 28.53 -59.32
N ALA A 738 -39.58 28.23 -60.46
CA ALA A 738 -38.35 27.43 -60.53
C ALA A 738 -37.20 28.05 -59.71
N SER A 739 -37.07 29.37 -59.75
CA SER A 739 -36.05 30.12 -59.01
C SER A 739 -36.24 30.09 -57.49
N SER A 740 -37.45 29.77 -57.00
CA SER A 740 -37.75 29.70 -55.57
C SER A 740 -37.38 28.35 -54.94
N MET A 741 -37.03 27.35 -55.75
CA MET A 741 -36.72 26.00 -55.27
C MET A 741 -35.41 26.00 -54.48
N ARG A 742 -35.47 25.63 -53.20
CA ARG A 742 -34.28 25.43 -52.38
C ARG A 742 -33.84 23.97 -52.42
N THR A 743 -32.60 23.72 -52.03
CA THR A 743 -32.06 22.37 -51.90
C THR A 743 -32.92 21.48 -50.98
N SER A 744 -33.49 22.05 -49.90
CA SER A 744 -34.39 21.35 -48.98
C SER A 744 -35.67 20.86 -49.68
N ASP A 745 -36.22 21.65 -50.60
CA ASP A 745 -37.45 21.30 -51.32
C ASP A 745 -37.22 20.15 -52.29
N SER A 746 -36.06 20.15 -52.96
CA SER A 746 -35.64 19.05 -53.83
C SER A 746 -35.45 17.74 -53.05
N TYR A 747 -34.90 17.81 -51.83
CA TYR A 747 -34.81 16.64 -50.95
C TYR A 747 -36.18 16.14 -50.48
N ALA A 748 -37.12 17.04 -50.17
CA ALA A 748 -38.48 16.68 -49.76
C ALA A 748 -39.23 15.97 -50.91
N ILE A 749 -39.18 16.50 -52.13
CA ILE A 749 -39.77 15.84 -53.31
C ILE A 749 -39.12 14.47 -53.57
N GLY A 750 -37.79 14.37 -53.42
CA GLY A 750 -37.10 13.09 -53.54
C GLY A 750 -37.44 12.08 -52.43
N ALA A 751 -37.92 12.53 -51.27
CA ALA A 751 -38.47 11.64 -50.25
C ALA A 751 -39.85 11.11 -50.67
N ILE A 752 -40.73 11.99 -51.15
CA ILE A 752 -42.05 11.61 -51.70
C ILE A 752 -41.89 10.59 -52.83
N MET A 753 -41.05 10.86 -53.83
CA MET A 753 -40.86 9.99 -54.99
C MET A 753 -40.40 8.57 -54.66
N ARG A 754 -39.73 8.35 -53.52
CA ARG A 754 -39.31 7.00 -53.09
C ARG A 754 -40.44 6.17 -52.48
N LYS A 755 -41.46 6.83 -51.92
CA LYS A 755 -42.66 6.16 -51.38
C LYS A 755 -43.66 5.82 -52.48
N ILE A 756 -43.59 6.50 -53.63
CA ILE A 756 -44.46 6.25 -54.77
C ILE A 756 -43.97 5.00 -55.51
N GLY A 757 -44.67 3.88 -55.27
CA GLY A 757 -44.46 2.63 -56.01
C GLY A 757 -44.61 2.82 -57.53
N GLY A 758 -43.85 2.05 -58.29
CA GLY A 758 -43.84 2.14 -59.75
C GLY A 758 -42.89 3.20 -60.32
N TRP A 759 -42.13 3.91 -59.49
CA TRP A 759 -41.13 4.90 -59.92
C TRP A 759 -39.77 4.62 -59.28
N ASN A 760 -38.71 4.63 -60.11
CA ASN A 760 -37.33 4.44 -59.65
C ASN A 760 -36.43 5.56 -60.14
N LYS A 761 -35.27 5.75 -59.50
CA LYS A 761 -34.23 6.66 -60.03
C LYS A 761 -33.84 6.20 -61.42
N TYR A 762 -33.75 7.13 -62.36
CA TYR A 762 -33.36 6.83 -63.73
C TYR A 762 -31.91 6.32 -63.80
N THR A 763 -31.70 5.16 -64.41
CA THR A 763 -30.39 4.49 -64.50
C THR A 763 -29.80 4.47 -65.92
N GLY A 764 -30.43 5.13 -66.89
CA GLY A 764 -30.00 5.09 -68.29
C GLY A 764 -28.67 5.81 -68.61
N ASN A 765 -28.05 6.50 -67.63
CA ASN A 765 -26.68 6.98 -67.74
C ASN A 765 -26.00 7.12 -66.36
N LYS A 766 -24.67 7.28 -66.36
CA LYS A 766 -23.83 7.38 -65.15
C LYS A 766 -24.30 8.43 -64.14
N ASN A 767 -24.93 9.51 -64.59
CA ASN A 767 -25.34 10.62 -63.74
C ASN A 767 -26.83 10.58 -63.35
N GLY A 768 -27.62 9.65 -63.92
CA GLY A 768 -29.06 9.55 -63.73
C GLY A 768 -29.83 10.79 -64.18
N THR A 769 -29.33 11.52 -65.19
CA THR A 769 -29.91 12.80 -65.63
C THR A 769 -30.50 12.73 -67.04
N ILE A 770 -31.60 13.43 -67.29
CA ILE A 770 -32.23 13.62 -68.59
C ILE A 770 -32.42 15.12 -68.85
N ASN A 771 -32.44 15.52 -70.12
CA ASN A 771 -32.83 16.88 -70.49
C ASN A 771 -34.36 16.97 -70.59
N PHE A 772 -34.99 17.71 -69.67
CA PHE A 772 -36.43 17.94 -69.68
C PHE A 772 -36.75 19.22 -70.45
N PRO A 773 -37.82 19.23 -71.28
CA PRO A 773 -38.31 20.47 -71.89
C PRO A 773 -38.52 21.52 -70.82
N ILE A 774 -38.23 22.79 -71.14
CA ILE A 774 -38.35 23.98 -70.26
C ILE A 774 -37.56 23.96 -68.92
N TYR A 775 -36.93 22.85 -68.52
CA TYR A 775 -36.17 22.72 -67.26
C TYR A 775 -34.69 22.32 -67.42
N GLY A 776 -34.27 21.97 -68.64
CA GLY A 776 -32.90 21.59 -68.94
C GLY A 776 -32.50 20.25 -68.31
N LYS A 777 -31.21 20.06 -68.08
CA LYS A 777 -30.65 18.79 -67.57
C LYS A 777 -30.92 18.60 -66.08
N GLN A 778 -31.81 17.67 -65.75
CA GLN A 778 -32.23 17.35 -64.37
C GLN A 778 -32.00 15.88 -64.04
N ARG A 779 -31.91 15.57 -62.74
CA ARG A 779 -31.98 14.17 -62.27
C ARG A 779 -33.41 13.67 -62.44
N ALA A 780 -33.54 12.49 -63.03
CA ALA A 780 -34.84 11.93 -63.43
C ALA A 780 -35.23 10.73 -62.57
N TYR A 781 -36.53 10.50 -62.49
CA TYR A 781 -37.14 9.22 -62.12
C TYR A 781 -37.82 8.66 -63.35
N SER A 782 -37.76 7.34 -63.51
CA SER A 782 -38.44 6.60 -64.56
C SER A 782 -39.49 5.68 -63.97
N ARG A 783 -40.63 5.61 -64.63
CA ARG A 783 -41.67 4.66 -64.30
C ARG A 783 -41.19 3.25 -64.63
N THR A 784 -41.33 2.31 -63.70
CA THR A 784 -41.11 0.90 -64.00
C THR A 784 -42.28 0.38 -64.80
N GLU A 785 -42.02 -0.28 -65.92
CA GLU A 785 -43.05 -1.03 -66.63
C GLU A 785 -43.60 -2.10 -65.67
N GLU A 786 -44.92 -2.13 -65.49
CA GLU A 786 -45.57 -3.28 -64.86
C GLU A 786 -45.19 -4.50 -65.71
N GLN A 787 -44.47 -5.45 -65.13
CA GLN A 787 -44.54 -6.82 -65.62
C GLN A 787 -45.99 -7.24 -65.42
N SER A 788 -46.74 -7.20 -66.52
CA SER A 788 -48.11 -7.71 -66.66
C SER A 788 -48.27 -9.10 -66.09
#